data_AF-A0A2E7UCW4-F1
#
_entry.id   AF-A0A2E7UCW4-F1
#
_cell.length_a   1.000
_cell.length_b   1.000
_cell.length_c   1.000
_cell.angle_alpha   90.00
_cell.angle_beta   90.00
_cell.angle_gamma   90.00
#
_symmetry.space_group_name_H-M   'P 1'
#
loop_
_entity.id
_entity.type
_entity.pdbx_description
1 polymer ?
#
loop_
_entity_poly.entity_id
_entity_poly.type
_entity_poly.pdbx_seq_one_letter_code
_entity_poly.pdbx_strand_id
1 'polypeptide(L)'
;MTDSIGPDPVAGGAVGDDADDAPDRTVLDREERAARQLIMTLGSKPEPTALSEDEAAREGTAHEGPAREQAAPLPTPRVEKTAPEVEVLAPSRALVPQEIGAPRVSPVERLVRMAYTAGVRGRVIPSPLGKPAKRRVLATVTPPLAGERAAGMALRAGHFLVQGIKLPISQLDFAPGSARPAPPIERHVHSYAWLRDLAGSGARPQVEATALRIHRLWLDAHPLPGKGPAWEVEASAKRMLAWLVHAPLILSNKAVRGRTLAALDKAARWLDGAVSKAPDKQAEVFGWGALVAAGLLLPEGKPRRLFAEAGLSRALGDFVGEDGGIQSRSPLGQMELLELLTELVACYRATNTEPPTFIGAVSELIVPPLLAVMHGEGGMGNWQGAGAVTADRVAALITASGVRTRPLKEPRGWGYHRASAGKTVLQFDAAPPPLARYARSGCASTLAFELSAHGQRIIVNCGGAAWAGGQVPARIEQGLRATAAHSTLVLEDVNSTAILIKGKLGAGVGEVEVDRRTVGGKRGGATRLEASHDGYAGRFGLNHRRVLVLREDGTELAGEDVLLPASKRGKRGKVGYAIRFHLGPGIAARLSEDRKGAGLALPDGTHWQFRVAGEYTGTLSVEDSLFVDGEGRPQPIQQLVLQGMAPRSGGSFAWLFKKMG
;
A
#
# COMPACT_ATOMS: atom_id res chain seq x y z
N MET A 1 17.51 -71.09 3.18
CA MET A 1 17.85 -70.73 1.79
C MET A 1 18.74 -69.51 1.88
N THR A 2 19.97 -69.72 2.40
CA THR A 2 21.24 -69.99 1.67
C THR A 2 21.90 -68.65 1.35
N ASP A 3 22.76 -68.14 2.24
CA ASP A 3 24.21 -68.45 2.42
C ASP A 3 25.05 -67.49 1.55
N SER A 4 25.89 -66.60 2.10
CA SER A 4 27.22 -66.82 2.73
C SER A 4 28.29 -66.20 1.81
N ILE A 5 28.87 -65.03 2.11
CA ILE A 5 30.13 -64.77 2.86
C ILE A 5 31.43 -65.23 2.15
N GLY A 6 32.21 -64.22 1.70
CA GLY A 6 33.69 -64.08 1.73
C GLY A 6 34.58 -64.93 0.81
N PRO A 7 35.91 -64.67 0.71
CA PRO A 7 36.73 -63.55 1.23
C PRO A 7 37.82 -62.97 0.25
N ASP A 8 38.50 -61.90 0.69
CA ASP A 8 39.78 -61.29 0.24
C ASP A 8 40.94 -62.30 0.03
N PRO A 9 42.08 -62.03 -0.70
CA PRO A 9 43.06 -60.95 -0.35
C PRO A 9 44.11 -60.40 -1.39
N VAL A 10 44.70 -59.23 -1.02
CA VAL A 10 46.14 -58.80 -1.06
C VAL A 10 46.83 -58.23 -2.33
N ALA A 11 47.29 -56.96 -2.13
CA ALA A 11 48.54 -56.26 -2.51
C ALA A 11 48.87 -55.79 -3.95
N GLY A 12 49.25 -54.50 -4.04
CA GLY A 12 50.09 -53.93 -5.10
C GLY A 12 49.92 -52.41 -5.21
N GLY A 13 50.80 -51.63 -4.55
CA GLY A 13 50.69 -50.17 -4.48
C GLY A 13 51.20 -49.40 -5.71
N ALA A 14 50.77 -48.14 -5.81
CA ALA A 14 51.56 -47.04 -6.38
C ALA A 14 50.97 -45.70 -5.89
N VAL A 15 51.89 -44.79 -5.59
CA VAL A 15 51.70 -43.46 -5.02
C VAL A 15 51.15 -42.48 -6.06
N GLY A 16 50.24 -41.58 -5.66
CA GLY A 16 49.83 -40.41 -6.43
C GLY A 16 49.09 -39.42 -5.53
N ASP A 17 49.61 -38.19 -5.45
CA ASP A 17 49.13 -37.07 -4.62
C ASP A 17 47.64 -36.76 -4.79
N ASP A 18 46.89 -36.74 -3.68
CA ASP A 18 45.57 -36.10 -3.60
C ASP A 18 45.70 -34.74 -2.91
N ALA A 19 45.58 -33.69 -3.73
CA ALA A 19 45.44 -32.32 -3.30
C ALA A 19 44.00 -32.05 -2.83
N ASP A 20 43.90 -31.43 -1.64
CA ASP A 20 42.73 -30.77 -1.07
C ASP A 20 41.84 -30.09 -2.11
N ASP A 21 40.60 -30.56 -2.27
CA ASP A 21 39.53 -29.83 -2.97
C ASP A 21 38.80 -28.94 -1.94
N ALA A 22 39.45 -27.83 -1.57
CA ALA A 22 38.82 -26.73 -0.88
C ALA A 22 38.18 -25.79 -1.91
N PRO A 23 36.92 -25.34 -1.72
CA PRO A 23 36.28 -24.44 -2.67
C PRO A 23 37.07 -23.14 -2.81
N ASP A 24 37.34 -22.77 -4.06
CA ASP A 24 38.24 -21.71 -4.48
C ASP A 24 37.87 -20.34 -3.87
N ARG A 25 38.66 -19.93 -2.86
CA ARG A 25 38.58 -18.62 -2.19
C ARG A 25 38.64 -17.43 -3.17
N THR A 26 39.14 -17.62 -4.39
CA THR A 26 39.32 -16.53 -5.36
C THR A 26 38.02 -16.06 -6.02
N VAL A 27 36.98 -16.90 -6.09
CA VAL A 27 35.68 -16.52 -6.68
C VAL A 27 34.89 -15.61 -5.73
N LEU A 28 34.87 -15.95 -4.44
CA LEU A 28 34.19 -15.17 -3.40
C LEU A 28 34.82 -13.77 -3.22
N ASP A 29 36.15 -13.67 -3.26
CA ASP A 29 36.87 -12.39 -3.22
C ASP A 29 36.59 -11.51 -4.46
N ARG A 30 36.35 -12.13 -5.63
CA ARG A 30 36.00 -11.43 -6.88
C ARG A 30 34.58 -10.87 -6.82
N GLU A 31 33.65 -11.64 -6.28
CA GLU A 31 32.26 -11.23 -6.08
C GLU A 31 32.14 -10.15 -5.00
N GLU A 32 32.93 -10.24 -3.93
CA GLU A 32 33.05 -9.19 -2.92
C GLU A 32 33.63 -7.90 -3.51
N ARG A 33 34.67 -7.98 -4.37
CA ARG A 33 35.20 -6.81 -5.08
C ARG A 33 34.20 -6.24 -6.07
N ALA A 34 33.41 -7.06 -6.77
CA ALA A 34 32.37 -6.59 -7.68
C ALA A 34 31.23 -5.89 -6.92
N ALA A 35 30.77 -6.43 -5.79
CA ALA A 35 29.79 -5.79 -4.91
C ALA A 35 30.35 -4.47 -4.35
N ARG A 36 31.58 -4.47 -3.82
CA ARG A 36 32.27 -3.25 -3.36
C ARG A 36 32.48 -2.24 -4.49
N GLN A 37 32.78 -2.67 -5.71
CA GLN A 37 33.00 -1.77 -6.84
C GLN A 37 31.69 -1.18 -7.36
N LEU A 38 30.60 -1.97 -7.39
CA LEU A 38 29.25 -1.47 -7.64
C LEU A 38 28.88 -0.44 -6.56
N ILE A 39 29.02 -0.78 -5.27
CA ILE A 39 28.71 0.09 -4.11
C ILE A 39 29.62 1.33 -4.01
N MET A 40 30.92 1.22 -4.30
CA MET A 40 31.85 2.36 -4.27
C MET A 40 31.70 3.29 -5.48
N THR A 41 31.23 2.79 -6.64
CA THR A 41 30.82 3.69 -7.75
C THR A 41 29.48 4.39 -7.46
N LEU A 42 28.79 4.05 -6.37
CA LEU A 42 27.48 4.60 -5.97
C LEU A 42 27.53 5.72 -4.91
N GLY A 43 28.71 6.20 -4.53
CA GLY A 43 28.85 7.33 -3.61
C GLY A 43 30.19 8.05 -3.74
N SER A 44 30.19 9.29 -4.24
CA SER A 44 31.28 10.22 -3.93
C SER A 44 31.23 10.50 -2.43
N LYS A 45 32.22 10.01 -1.66
CA LYS A 45 32.38 10.33 -0.25
C LYS A 45 32.59 11.84 -0.09
N PRO A 46 32.01 12.52 0.92
CA PRO A 46 32.55 13.79 1.39
C PRO A 46 33.89 13.51 2.09
N GLU A 47 34.93 14.23 1.70
CA GLU A 47 36.24 14.17 2.36
C GLU A 47 36.13 14.65 3.81
N PRO A 48 36.80 13.99 4.77
CA PRO A 48 36.94 14.51 6.13
C PRO A 48 37.96 15.64 6.10
N THR A 49 37.52 16.88 6.33
CA THR A 49 38.43 18.01 6.52
C THR A 49 39.15 17.82 7.86
N ALA A 50 40.44 17.50 7.79
CA ALA A 50 41.31 17.38 8.94
C ALA A 50 41.61 18.76 9.58
N LEU A 51 41.84 18.71 10.88
CA LEU A 51 42.16 19.82 11.78
C LEU A 51 43.59 20.35 11.60
N SER A 52 43.76 21.66 11.82
CA SER A 52 44.92 22.30 12.48
C SER A 52 44.43 23.69 12.93
N GLU A 53 44.14 23.89 14.22
CA GLU A 53 45.01 24.50 15.24
C GLU A 53 45.44 25.96 14.94
N ASP A 54 44.88 26.85 15.78
CA ASP A 54 45.35 28.13 16.32
C ASP A 54 46.52 28.88 15.64
N GLU A 55 46.30 30.17 15.33
CA GLU A 55 46.80 31.29 16.14
C GLU A 55 46.46 32.67 15.54
N ALA A 56 46.22 33.64 16.44
CA ALA A 56 46.43 35.09 16.33
C ALA A 56 45.69 35.89 15.22
N ALA A 57 44.65 36.67 15.55
CA ALA A 57 44.70 38.00 16.17
C ALA A 57 44.90 39.18 15.19
N ARG A 58 43.94 40.13 15.31
CA ARG A 58 44.01 41.59 15.11
C ARG A 58 43.87 42.20 13.71
N GLU A 59 42.80 42.99 13.62
CA GLU A 59 42.74 44.42 13.22
C GLU A 59 43.57 44.92 12.03
N GLY A 60 42.91 45.70 11.16
CA GLY A 60 43.60 46.79 10.46
C GLY A 60 43.18 47.04 9.02
N THR A 61 42.16 47.86 8.87
CA THR A 61 42.02 48.97 7.89
C THR A 61 43.00 49.09 6.70
N ALA A 62 42.40 49.10 5.50
CA ALA A 62 42.58 50.06 4.40
C ALA A 62 43.98 50.58 4.01
N HIS A 63 44.37 50.36 2.75
CA HIS A 63 44.93 51.44 1.91
C HIS A 63 44.77 51.17 0.41
N GLU A 64 44.37 52.23 -0.30
CA GLU A 64 44.24 52.39 -1.75
C GLU A 64 45.60 52.46 -2.48
N GLY A 65 45.63 52.08 -3.76
CA GLY A 65 46.67 52.52 -4.72
C GLY A 65 46.94 51.56 -5.88
N PRO A 66 47.26 52.03 -7.10
CA PRO A 66 46.53 51.61 -8.29
C PRO A 66 47.30 50.80 -9.35
N ALA A 67 46.50 50.16 -10.21
CA ALA A 67 46.67 49.88 -11.64
C ALA A 67 48.03 49.38 -12.16
N ARG A 68 48.07 48.08 -12.52
CA ARG A 68 48.84 47.59 -13.66
C ARG A 68 48.01 46.62 -14.50
N GLU A 69 47.93 46.98 -15.77
CA GLU A 69 47.35 46.32 -16.92
C GLU A 69 48.03 44.97 -17.18
N GLN A 70 47.26 43.88 -17.31
CA GLN A 70 47.76 42.61 -17.86
C GLN A 70 46.64 41.73 -18.42
N ALA A 71 46.71 41.55 -19.74
CA ALA A 71 46.34 40.42 -20.59
C ALA A 71 45.25 39.43 -20.12
N ALA A 72 44.20 39.34 -20.94
CA ALA A 72 43.18 38.29 -20.89
C ALA A 72 43.75 36.89 -21.21
N PRO A 73 43.39 35.86 -20.43
CA PRO A 73 43.42 34.47 -20.86
C PRO A 73 42.01 33.94 -21.18
N LEU A 74 41.96 33.09 -22.21
CA LEU A 74 40.80 32.39 -22.77
C LEU A 74 39.98 31.60 -21.73
N PRO A 75 38.66 31.42 -21.95
CA PRO A 75 37.80 30.71 -21.01
C PRO A 75 38.11 29.20 -21.00
N THR A 76 38.48 28.68 -19.83
CA THR A 76 38.40 27.25 -19.52
C THR A 76 36.95 26.85 -19.26
N PRO A 77 36.47 25.70 -19.74
CA PRO A 77 35.09 25.28 -19.52
C PRO A 77 34.89 24.97 -18.03
N ARG A 78 34.03 25.75 -17.36
CA ARG A 78 33.50 25.42 -16.04
C ARG A 78 32.68 24.13 -16.16
N VAL A 79 33.20 23.03 -15.61
CA VAL A 79 32.35 21.91 -15.21
C VAL A 79 31.60 22.38 -13.98
N GLU A 80 30.34 22.81 -14.17
CA GLU A 80 29.41 22.98 -13.06
C GLU A 80 29.24 21.62 -12.38
N LYS A 81 29.81 21.47 -11.18
CA LYS A 81 29.36 20.45 -10.24
C LYS A 81 27.99 20.90 -9.74
N THR A 82 26.95 20.57 -10.49
CA THR A 82 25.58 20.63 -9.98
C THR A 82 25.51 19.63 -8.83
N ALA A 83 25.46 20.14 -7.60
CA ALA A 83 25.15 19.30 -6.45
C ALA A 83 23.77 18.66 -6.72
N PRO A 84 23.62 17.36 -6.51
CA PRO A 84 22.34 16.72 -6.76
C PRO A 84 21.28 17.30 -5.83
N GLU A 85 20.13 17.63 -6.42
CA GLU A 85 18.97 18.17 -5.72
C GLU A 85 18.34 17.07 -4.87
N VAL A 86 18.66 17.04 -3.57
CA VAL A 86 18.04 16.15 -2.59
C VAL A 86 16.74 16.81 -2.12
N GLU A 87 15.63 16.10 -2.28
CA GLU A 87 14.29 16.60 -1.98
C GLU A 87 13.77 15.99 -0.66
N VAL A 88 13.28 16.84 0.24
CA VAL A 88 12.60 16.42 1.47
C VAL A 88 11.12 16.20 1.16
N LEU A 89 10.65 14.96 1.22
CA LEU A 89 9.24 14.61 1.04
C LEU A 89 8.45 14.87 2.31
N ALA A 90 7.63 15.91 2.27
CA ALA A 90 6.54 16.13 3.22
C ALA A 90 5.38 15.16 2.96
N PRO A 91 4.48 14.92 3.95
CA PRO A 91 3.25 14.17 3.71
C PRO A 91 2.48 14.75 2.52
N SER A 92 1.98 13.86 1.65
CA SER A 92 1.27 14.19 0.41
C SER A 92 0.35 15.40 0.54
N ARG A 93 0.50 16.39 -0.35
CA ARG A 93 -0.44 17.49 -0.44
C ARG A 93 -1.71 17.01 -1.15
N ALA A 94 -2.84 17.29 -0.54
CA ALA A 94 -4.15 17.02 -1.13
C ALA A 94 -4.45 17.99 -2.28
N LEU A 95 -5.10 17.51 -3.34
CA LEU A 95 -5.55 18.31 -4.48
C LEU A 95 -6.50 19.42 -4.04
N VAL A 96 -6.32 20.62 -4.57
CA VAL A 96 -7.29 21.69 -4.31
C VAL A 96 -8.57 21.37 -5.08
N PRO A 97 -9.78 21.58 -4.53
CA PRO A 97 -11.04 21.32 -5.26
C PRO A 97 -11.16 22.06 -6.60
N GLN A 98 -10.40 23.14 -6.80
CA GLN A 98 -10.30 23.85 -8.07
C GLN A 98 -9.51 23.05 -9.13
N GLU A 99 -8.49 22.31 -8.72
CA GLU A 99 -7.62 21.48 -9.59
C GLU A 99 -8.36 20.24 -10.09
N ILE A 100 -9.23 19.66 -9.25
CA ILE A 100 -10.10 18.53 -9.61
C ILE A 100 -11.21 18.93 -10.61
N GLY A 101 -11.46 20.23 -10.78
CA GLY A 101 -12.53 20.76 -11.60
C GLY A 101 -13.90 20.63 -10.93
N ALA A 102 -14.28 21.64 -10.14
CA ALA A 102 -15.59 21.67 -9.51
C ALA A 102 -16.72 21.56 -10.56
N PRO A 103 -17.79 20.80 -10.29
CA PRO A 103 -18.89 20.64 -11.24
C PRO A 103 -19.49 21.99 -11.61
N ARG A 104 -19.43 22.35 -12.91
CA ARG A 104 -20.04 23.57 -13.46
C ARG A 104 -21.55 23.48 -13.27
N VAL A 105 -22.12 24.44 -12.56
CA VAL A 105 -23.55 24.52 -12.29
C VAL A 105 -24.09 25.88 -12.66
N SER A 106 -25.32 25.87 -13.18
CA SER A 106 -26.07 27.09 -13.47
C SER A 106 -26.37 27.90 -12.19
N PRO A 107 -26.66 29.21 -12.28
CA PRO A 107 -27.05 30.02 -11.11
C PRO A 107 -28.23 29.44 -10.32
N VAL A 108 -29.21 28.86 -11.02
CA VAL A 108 -30.37 28.19 -10.40
C VAL A 108 -29.92 26.97 -9.59
N GLU A 109 -29.01 26.17 -10.14
CA GLU A 109 -28.48 24.99 -9.44
C GLU A 109 -27.60 25.35 -8.23
N ARG A 110 -26.93 26.51 -8.26
CA ARG A 110 -26.25 27.05 -7.07
C ARG A 110 -27.25 27.38 -5.97
N LEU A 111 -28.38 28.01 -6.30
CA LEU A 111 -29.44 28.30 -5.33
C LEU A 111 -30.03 27.02 -4.75
N VAL A 112 -30.27 26.00 -5.59
CA VAL A 112 -30.72 24.67 -5.15
C VAL A 112 -29.74 24.05 -4.16
N ARG A 113 -28.43 24.13 -4.43
CA ARG A 113 -27.39 23.66 -3.49
C ARG A 113 -27.42 24.41 -2.17
N MET A 114 -27.55 25.75 -2.19
CA MET A 114 -27.63 26.57 -0.98
C MET A 114 -28.87 26.23 -0.13
N ALA A 115 -30.03 26.09 -0.76
CA ALA A 115 -31.27 25.69 -0.09
C ALA A 115 -31.13 24.31 0.57
N TYR A 116 -30.56 23.34 -0.15
CA TYR A 116 -30.33 21.99 0.38
C TYR A 116 -29.37 22.00 1.58
N THR A 117 -28.31 22.81 1.50
CA THR A 117 -27.36 23.02 2.60
C THR A 117 -28.04 23.61 3.84
N ALA A 118 -28.98 24.55 3.64
CA ALA A 118 -29.78 25.15 4.71
C ALA A 118 -30.87 24.23 5.29
N GLY A 119 -30.89 22.94 4.88
CA GLY A 119 -31.85 21.96 5.38
C GLY A 119 -33.17 21.91 4.64
N VAL A 120 -33.33 22.68 3.55
CA VAL A 120 -34.50 22.59 2.67
C VAL A 120 -34.38 21.31 1.84
N ARG A 121 -35.06 20.25 2.27
CA ARG A 121 -34.93 18.91 1.65
C ARG A 121 -35.91 18.72 0.48
N GLY A 122 -35.40 18.10 -0.58
CA GLY A 122 -36.22 17.50 -1.65
C GLY A 122 -37.26 18.45 -2.25
N ARG A 123 -38.51 17.97 -2.34
CA ARG A 123 -39.73 18.59 -2.90
C ARG A 123 -39.89 20.10 -2.70
N VAL A 124 -39.45 20.65 -1.57
CA VAL A 124 -39.61 22.08 -1.25
C VAL A 124 -38.84 22.96 -2.24
N ILE A 125 -37.77 22.45 -2.86
CA ILE A 125 -36.96 23.21 -3.80
C ILE A 125 -37.56 23.22 -5.23
N PRO A 126 -37.91 22.07 -5.86
CA PRO A 126 -38.43 22.07 -7.22
C PRO A 126 -39.96 22.17 -7.34
N SER A 127 -40.75 21.77 -6.32
CA SER A 127 -42.22 21.77 -6.40
C SER A 127 -42.89 21.67 -5.01
N PRO A 128 -42.99 22.78 -4.25
CA PRO A 128 -43.52 22.77 -2.89
C PRO A 128 -45.00 22.33 -2.80
N LEU A 129 -45.76 22.43 -3.90
CA LEU A 129 -47.21 22.15 -3.96
C LEU A 129 -47.60 20.87 -4.73
N GLY A 130 -46.69 20.19 -5.45
CA GLY A 130 -47.04 19.00 -6.28
C GLY A 130 -47.15 17.68 -5.51
N LYS A 131 -47.91 16.65 -5.92
CA LYS A 131 -48.02 15.39 -5.15
C LYS A 131 -46.65 14.69 -4.98
N PRO A 132 -46.34 14.07 -3.81
CA PRO A 132 -45.05 13.41 -3.61
C PRO A 132 -44.87 12.23 -4.57
N ALA A 133 -43.68 12.11 -5.16
CA ALA A 133 -43.38 11.02 -6.07
C ALA A 133 -43.48 9.64 -5.39
N LYS A 134 -44.01 8.64 -6.12
CA LYS A 134 -44.06 7.26 -5.63
C LYS A 134 -42.65 6.72 -5.41
N ARG A 135 -42.39 6.11 -4.24
CA ARG A 135 -41.12 5.44 -3.94
C ARG A 135 -40.86 4.32 -4.96
N ARG A 136 -39.75 4.41 -5.69
CA ARG A 136 -39.26 3.44 -6.67
C ARG A 136 -37.78 3.71 -6.93
N VAL A 137 -37.08 2.75 -7.52
CA VAL A 137 -35.79 3.03 -8.17
C VAL A 137 -36.07 3.47 -9.60
N LEU A 138 -35.42 4.54 -10.06
CA LEU A 138 -35.70 5.19 -11.34
C LEU A 138 -35.11 4.44 -12.54
N ALA A 139 -33.98 3.77 -12.35
CA ALA A 139 -33.29 3.00 -13.39
C ALA A 139 -32.63 1.75 -12.80
N THR A 140 -32.46 0.71 -13.63
CA THR A 140 -31.70 -0.48 -13.22
C THR A 140 -30.25 -0.31 -13.65
N VAL A 141 -29.33 -0.40 -12.71
CA VAL A 141 -27.89 -0.34 -12.99
C VAL A 141 -27.43 -1.71 -13.47
N THR A 142 -26.62 -1.74 -14.53
CA THR A 142 -25.82 -2.92 -14.88
C THR A 142 -24.56 -2.88 -14.03
N PRO A 143 -24.37 -3.79 -13.06
CA PRO A 143 -23.21 -3.76 -12.17
C PRO A 143 -21.92 -3.89 -12.98
N PRO A 144 -20.95 -2.94 -12.83
CA PRO A 144 -19.72 -2.95 -13.63
C PRO A 144 -18.66 -3.90 -13.07
N LEU A 145 -18.75 -4.24 -11.78
CA LEU A 145 -17.78 -5.05 -11.06
C LEU A 145 -18.31 -6.46 -10.85
N ALA A 146 -17.47 -7.46 -11.11
CA ALA A 146 -17.73 -8.83 -10.73
C ALA A 146 -17.52 -9.01 -9.22
N GLY A 147 -18.34 -9.86 -8.59
CA GLY A 147 -18.13 -10.29 -7.22
C GLY A 147 -17.29 -11.56 -7.13
N GLU A 148 -16.82 -11.87 -5.91
CA GLU A 148 -16.06 -13.09 -5.64
C GLU A 148 -16.99 -14.32 -5.72
N ARG A 149 -16.77 -15.14 -6.76
CA ARG A 149 -17.65 -16.28 -7.06
C ARG A 149 -17.66 -17.29 -5.92
N ALA A 150 -16.50 -17.57 -5.32
CA ALA A 150 -16.41 -18.52 -4.21
C ALA A 150 -17.22 -18.07 -2.99
N ALA A 151 -17.13 -16.78 -2.64
CA ALA A 151 -17.90 -16.19 -1.54
C ALA A 151 -19.41 -16.21 -1.83
N GLY A 152 -19.83 -15.91 -3.05
CA GLY A 152 -21.24 -16.01 -3.45
C GLY A 152 -21.78 -17.44 -3.43
N MET A 153 -20.99 -18.43 -3.83
CA MET A 153 -21.36 -19.85 -3.70
C MET A 153 -21.50 -20.26 -2.23
N ALA A 154 -20.61 -19.80 -1.36
CA ALA A 154 -20.72 -20.05 0.08
C ALA A 154 -22.03 -19.48 0.67
N LEU A 155 -22.44 -18.29 0.24
CA LEU A 155 -23.72 -17.67 0.68
C LEU A 155 -24.92 -18.52 0.30
N ARG A 156 -24.92 -19.07 -0.93
CA ARG A 156 -25.97 -20.00 -1.39
C ARG A 156 -25.97 -21.28 -0.56
N ALA A 157 -24.81 -21.75 -0.14
CA ALA A 157 -24.65 -22.87 0.78
C ALA A 157 -24.90 -22.51 2.26
N GLY A 158 -25.39 -21.29 2.57
CA GLY A 158 -25.81 -20.91 3.91
C GLY A 158 -24.72 -20.27 4.79
N HIS A 159 -23.58 -19.85 4.23
CA HIS A 159 -22.46 -19.32 5.00
C HIS A 159 -21.91 -18.02 4.40
N PHE A 160 -21.53 -17.07 5.25
CA PHE A 160 -20.60 -16.01 4.84
C PHE A 160 -19.19 -16.59 4.73
N LEU A 161 -18.48 -16.25 3.66
CA LEU A 161 -17.06 -16.53 3.47
C LEU A 161 -16.33 -15.20 3.30
N VAL A 162 -15.61 -14.75 4.33
CA VAL A 162 -14.94 -13.44 4.35
C VAL A 162 -13.52 -13.62 4.83
N GLN A 163 -12.53 -13.38 3.96
CA GLN A 163 -11.11 -13.56 4.26
C GLN A 163 -10.84 -14.88 4.98
N GLY A 164 -11.31 -15.96 4.34
CA GLY A 164 -11.19 -17.35 4.79
C GLY A 164 -12.02 -17.73 6.02
N ILE A 165 -12.72 -16.80 6.70
CA ILE A 165 -13.66 -17.17 7.76
C ILE A 165 -14.97 -17.62 7.14
N LYS A 166 -15.42 -18.81 7.53
CA LYS A 166 -16.75 -19.34 7.22
C LYS A 166 -17.68 -19.17 8.43
N LEU A 167 -18.70 -18.33 8.32
CA LEU A 167 -19.72 -18.13 9.36
C LEU A 167 -21.11 -18.57 8.85
N PRO A 168 -21.76 -19.58 9.46
CA PRO A 168 -23.14 -19.93 9.12
C PRO A 168 -24.09 -18.75 9.30
N ILE A 169 -24.94 -18.49 8.31
CA ILE A 169 -25.90 -17.38 8.35
C ILE A 169 -26.90 -17.56 9.51
N SER A 170 -27.22 -18.82 9.88
CA SER A 170 -28.10 -19.14 11.01
C SER A 170 -27.51 -18.79 12.37
N GLN A 171 -26.19 -18.63 12.48
CA GLN A 171 -25.50 -18.25 13.71
C GLN A 171 -25.28 -16.74 13.84
N LEU A 172 -25.63 -15.98 12.79
CA LEU A 172 -25.45 -14.53 12.79
C LEU A 172 -26.70 -13.84 13.32
N ASP A 173 -26.57 -13.16 14.45
CA ASP A 173 -27.60 -12.26 14.97
C ASP A 173 -27.37 -10.84 14.46
N PHE A 174 -28.30 -10.36 13.65
CA PHE A 174 -28.27 -9.02 13.08
C PHE A 174 -28.74 -7.93 14.06
N ALA A 175 -29.34 -8.30 15.20
CA ALA A 175 -29.91 -7.34 16.14
C ALA A 175 -28.86 -6.38 16.73
N PRO A 176 -29.19 -5.09 16.91
CA PRO A 176 -28.30 -4.16 17.60
C PRO A 176 -27.99 -4.65 19.02
N GLY A 177 -26.69 -4.74 19.37
CA GLY A 177 -26.26 -5.15 20.71
C GLY A 177 -26.08 -6.66 20.89
N SER A 178 -26.21 -7.45 19.83
CA SER A 178 -25.84 -8.87 19.82
C SER A 178 -24.33 -9.11 19.98
N ALA A 179 -23.94 -10.37 20.18
CA ALA A 179 -22.54 -10.75 20.16
C ALA A 179 -21.94 -10.38 18.78
N ARG A 180 -20.96 -9.47 18.80
CA ARG A 180 -20.39 -8.95 17.55
C ARG A 180 -19.59 -10.03 16.85
N PRO A 181 -19.85 -10.31 15.56
CA PRO A 181 -18.95 -11.14 14.78
C PRO A 181 -17.60 -10.42 14.65
N ALA A 182 -16.59 -11.15 14.20
CA ALA A 182 -15.28 -10.55 14.04
C ALA A 182 -15.33 -9.35 13.06
N PRO A 183 -14.52 -8.29 13.26
CA PRO A 183 -14.68 -7.03 12.54
C PRO A 183 -14.73 -7.13 11.01
N PRO A 184 -13.94 -8.00 10.33
CA PRO A 184 -14.07 -8.17 8.88
C PRO A 184 -15.46 -8.67 8.44
N ILE A 185 -16.04 -9.62 9.18
CA ILE A 185 -17.40 -10.12 8.90
C ILE A 185 -18.43 -9.04 9.18
N GLU A 186 -18.33 -8.36 10.33
CA GLU A 186 -19.25 -7.27 10.70
C GLU A 186 -19.33 -6.22 9.58
N ARG A 187 -18.17 -5.75 9.12
CA ARG A 187 -18.06 -4.79 8.01
C ARG A 187 -18.65 -5.35 6.72
N HIS A 188 -18.32 -6.60 6.35
CA HIS A 188 -18.80 -7.21 5.11
C HIS A 188 -20.32 -7.41 5.09
N VAL A 189 -20.90 -7.82 6.22
CA VAL A 189 -22.35 -7.98 6.39
C VAL A 189 -23.09 -6.64 6.31
N HIS A 190 -22.68 -5.66 7.13
CA HIS A 190 -23.42 -4.41 7.24
C HIS A 190 -23.23 -3.47 6.06
N SER A 191 -22.12 -3.60 5.31
CA SER A 191 -21.88 -2.88 4.06
C SER A 191 -22.56 -3.50 2.84
N TYR A 192 -23.14 -4.71 2.98
CA TYR A 192 -23.71 -5.47 1.87
C TYR A 192 -22.71 -5.84 0.77
N ALA A 193 -21.41 -5.89 1.08
CA ALA A 193 -20.38 -6.34 0.13
C ALA A 193 -20.70 -7.73 -0.45
N TRP A 194 -21.30 -8.61 0.37
CA TRP A 194 -21.76 -9.95 -0.01
C TRP A 194 -22.78 -9.97 -1.16
N LEU A 195 -23.50 -8.87 -1.41
CA LEU A 195 -24.53 -8.83 -2.46
C LEU A 195 -23.91 -8.87 -3.86
N ARG A 196 -22.73 -8.24 -4.01
CA ARG A 196 -21.94 -8.30 -5.24
C ARG A 196 -21.40 -9.70 -5.48
N ASP A 197 -20.84 -10.34 -4.44
CA ASP A 197 -20.33 -11.71 -4.50
C ASP A 197 -21.44 -12.71 -4.87
N LEU A 198 -22.61 -12.57 -4.25
CA LEU A 198 -23.79 -13.37 -4.57
C LEU A 198 -24.22 -13.19 -6.03
N ALA A 199 -24.23 -11.96 -6.54
CA ALA A 199 -24.53 -11.67 -7.95
C ALA A 199 -23.54 -12.33 -8.93
N GLY A 200 -22.27 -12.44 -8.55
CA GLY A 200 -21.22 -13.11 -9.34
C GLY A 200 -21.29 -14.64 -9.33
N SER A 201 -22.10 -15.25 -8.45
CA SER A 201 -22.13 -16.71 -8.25
C SER A 201 -23.16 -17.47 -9.08
N GLY A 202 -24.02 -16.79 -9.83
CA GLY A 202 -25.03 -17.43 -10.66
C GLY A 202 -26.04 -16.46 -11.26
N ALA A 203 -26.88 -16.96 -12.16
CA ALA A 203 -27.95 -16.18 -12.76
C ALA A 203 -28.99 -15.76 -11.69
N ARG A 204 -29.69 -14.64 -11.90
CA ARG A 204 -30.65 -14.08 -10.92
C ARG A 204 -31.58 -15.11 -10.27
N PRO A 205 -32.28 -16.01 -11.01
CA PRO A 205 -33.19 -16.98 -10.40
C PRO A 205 -32.51 -17.94 -9.41
N GLN A 206 -31.20 -18.17 -9.54
CA GLN A 206 -30.44 -19.08 -8.68
C GLN A 206 -30.00 -18.42 -7.36
N VAL A 207 -29.96 -17.09 -7.30
CA VAL A 207 -29.32 -16.34 -6.20
C VAL A 207 -30.30 -15.44 -5.45
N GLU A 208 -31.42 -15.07 -6.09
CA GLU A 208 -32.41 -14.13 -5.57
C GLU A 208 -33.02 -14.58 -4.23
N ALA A 209 -33.35 -15.86 -4.08
CA ALA A 209 -33.91 -16.39 -2.84
C ALA A 209 -32.96 -16.20 -1.65
N THR A 210 -31.67 -16.44 -1.86
CA THR A 210 -30.61 -16.22 -0.85
C THR A 210 -30.48 -14.75 -0.50
N ALA A 211 -30.47 -13.86 -1.51
CA ALA A 211 -30.39 -12.42 -1.30
C ALA A 211 -31.56 -11.91 -0.45
N LEU A 212 -32.79 -12.30 -0.81
CA LEU A 212 -34.01 -11.89 -0.11
C LEU A 212 -34.06 -12.44 1.31
N ARG A 213 -33.58 -13.67 1.56
CA ARG A 213 -33.52 -14.25 2.91
C ARG A 213 -32.63 -13.43 3.82
N ILE A 214 -31.38 -13.17 3.42
CA ILE A 214 -30.41 -12.38 4.21
C ILE A 214 -30.91 -10.94 4.37
N HIS A 215 -31.44 -10.34 3.30
CA HIS A 215 -31.95 -8.97 3.32
C HIS A 215 -33.13 -8.79 4.28
N ARG A 216 -34.06 -9.76 4.35
CA ARG A 216 -35.18 -9.74 5.32
C ARG A 216 -34.69 -9.73 6.76
N LEU A 217 -33.78 -10.65 7.11
CA LEU A 217 -33.19 -10.72 8.45
C LEU A 217 -32.57 -9.38 8.85
N TRP A 218 -31.83 -8.75 7.92
CA TRP A 218 -31.23 -7.45 8.16
C TRP A 218 -32.28 -6.34 8.35
N LEU A 219 -33.32 -6.30 7.51
CA LEU A 219 -34.40 -5.30 7.60
C LEU A 219 -35.24 -5.45 8.88
N ASP A 220 -35.44 -6.68 9.36
CA ASP A 220 -36.13 -6.97 10.61
C ASP A 220 -35.31 -6.44 11.81
N ALA A 221 -33.99 -6.62 11.78
CA ALA A 221 -33.09 -6.12 12.81
C ALA A 221 -32.85 -4.60 12.78
N HIS A 222 -32.95 -3.96 11.61
CA HIS A 222 -32.63 -2.53 11.41
C HIS A 222 -33.78 -1.74 10.78
N PRO A 223 -34.95 -1.62 11.44
CA PRO A 223 -36.12 -0.96 10.87
C PRO A 223 -35.95 0.57 10.71
N LEU A 224 -35.03 1.16 11.49
CA LEU A 224 -34.72 2.58 11.50
C LEU A 224 -33.20 2.82 11.59
N PRO A 225 -32.71 3.93 11.03
CA PRO A 225 -31.38 4.44 11.31
C PRO A 225 -31.12 4.61 12.81
N GLY A 226 -29.93 4.22 13.27
CA GLY A 226 -29.59 4.18 14.69
C GLY A 226 -28.10 4.34 14.97
N LYS A 227 -27.65 3.75 16.07
CA LYS A 227 -26.23 3.68 16.46
C LYS A 227 -25.66 2.29 16.16
N GLY A 228 -24.33 2.20 16.14
CA GLY A 228 -23.60 0.94 15.99
C GLY A 228 -23.07 0.69 14.57
N PRO A 229 -22.42 -0.46 14.36
CA PRO A 229 -21.66 -0.76 13.12
C PRO A 229 -22.50 -0.67 11.85
N ALA A 230 -23.78 -1.07 11.91
CA ALA A 230 -24.71 -0.97 10.79
C ALA A 230 -24.96 0.47 10.32
N TRP A 231 -24.78 1.44 11.21
CA TRP A 231 -25.07 2.86 11.01
C TRP A 231 -23.80 3.72 11.14
N GLU A 232 -22.64 3.14 10.87
CA GLU A 232 -21.47 3.93 10.52
C GLU A 232 -21.64 4.52 9.11
N VAL A 233 -21.04 5.69 8.86
CA VAL A 233 -21.19 6.42 7.60
C VAL A 233 -20.77 5.54 6.41
N GLU A 234 -19.60 4.91 6.49
CA GLU A 234 -19.08 4.06 5.42
C GLU A 234 -19.94 2.80 5.20
N ALA A 235 -20.30 2.08 6.26
CA ALA A 235 -21.13 0.89 6.16
C ALA A 235 -22.51 1.23 5.54
N SER A 236 -23.10 2.35 5.94
CA SER A 236 -24.38 2.83 5.39
C SER A 236 -24.27 3.28 3.94
N ALA A 237 -23.17 3.95 3.59
CA ALA A 237 -22.90 4.39 2.24
C ALA A 237 -22.70 3.20 1.27
N LYS A 238 -21.79 2.28 1.63
CA LYS A 238 -21.54 1.05 0.85
C LYS A 238 -22.81 0.21 0.72
N ARG A 239 -23.60 0.08 1.80
CA ARG A 239 -24.89 -0.63 1.75
C ARG A 239 -25.89 0.02 0.81
N MET A 240 -26.06 1.34 0.89
CA MET A 240 -26.99 2.05 0.03
C MET A 240 -26.57 1.94 -1.44
N LEU A 241 -25.27 2.05 -1.74
CA LEU A 241 -24.75 1.85 -3.08
C LEU A 241 -25.01 0.42 -3.58
N ALA A 242 -24.70 -0.59 -2.77
CA ALA A 242 -24.99 -2.00 -3.09
C ALA A 242 -26.48 -2.25 -3.34
N TRP A 243 -27.38 -1.66 -2.53
CA TRP A 243 -28.83 -1.75 -2.74
C TRP A 243 -29.30 -1.14 -4.05
N LEU A 244 -28.69 -0.03 -4.46
CA LEU A 244 -29.02 0.67 -5.70
C LEU A 244 -28.46 -0.07 -6.92
N VAL A 245 -27.19 -0.48 -6.88
CA VAL A 245 -26.50 -1.16 -7.98
C VAL A 245 -27.08 -2.57 -8.21
N HIS A 246 -27.35 -3.30 -7.13
CA HIS A 246 -27.91 -4.67 -7.21
C HIS A 246 -29.41 -4.72 -6.90
N ALA A 247 -30.12 -3.62 -7.12
CA ALA A 247 -31.55 -3.49 -6.86
C ALA A 247 -32.41 -4.68 -7.36
N PRO A 248 -32.18 -5.28 -8.55
CA PRO A 248 -32.95 -6.42 -9.01
C PRO A 248 -32.94 -7.65 -8.08
N LEU A 249 -31.91 -7.84 -7.25
CA LEU A 249 -31.80 -8.97 -6.33
C LEU A 249 -32.64 -8.81 -5.06
N ILE A 250 -32.94 -7.57 -4.67
CA ILE A 250 -33.61 -7.26 -3.39
C ILE A 250 -34.99 -6.60 -3.56
N LEU A 251 -35.28 -6.03 -4.73
CA LEU A 251 -36.56 -5.36 -5.02
C LEU A 251 -37.54 -6.19 -5.87
N SER A 252 -37.13 -7.34 -6.39
CA SER A 252 -37.97 -8.22 -7.21
C SER A 252 -39.24 -8.67 -6.50
N ASN A 253 -39.15 -9.03 -5.22
CA ASN A 253 -40.27 -9.59 -4.44
C ASN A 253 -41.21 -8.51 -3.87
N LYS A 254 -42.51 -8.60 -4.20
CA LYS A 254 -43.54 -7.62 -3.78
C LYS A 254 -43.65 -7.44 -2.26
N ALA A 255 -43.47 -8.52 -1.47
CA ALA A 255 -43.62 -8.48 -0.01
C ALA A 255 -42.51 -7.68 0.69
N VAL A 256 -41.31 -7.62 0.09
CA VAL A 256 -40.15 -6.93 0.69
C VAL A 256 -39.92 -5.55 0.04
N ARG A 257 -40.29 -5.40 -1.24
CA ARG A 257 -40.05 -4.17 -2.03
C ARG A 257 -40.45 -2.88 -1.31
N GLY A 258 -41.64 -2.83 -0.72
CA GLY A 258 -42.12 -1.64 -0.01
C GLY A 258 -41.26 -1.29 1.21
N ARG A 259 -40.85 -2.30 1.99
CA ARG A 259 -39.97 -2.16 3.16
C ARG A 259 -38.57 -1.72 2.74
N THR A 260 -37.99 -2.33 1.70
CA THR A 260 -36.66 -1.96 1.18
C THR A 260 -36.64 -0.52 0.69
N LEU A 261 -37.62 -0.10 -0.12
CA LEU A 261 -37.70 1.28 -0.62
C LEU A 261 -37.86 2.30 0.52
N ALA A 262 -38.64 1.97 1.55
CA ALA A 262 -38.77 2.81 2.74
C ALA A 262 -37.46 2.87 3.55
N ALA A 263 -36.76 1.74 3.70
CA ALA A 263 -35.46 1.69 4.37
C ALA A 263 -34.39 2.50 3.62
N LEU A 264 -34.38 2.42 2.29
CA LEU A 264 -33.45 3.16 1.43
C LEU A 264 -33.66 4.66 1.54
N ASP A 265 -34.92 5.12 1.49
CA ASP A 265 -35.28 6.53 1.67
C ASP A 265 -34.90 7.06 3.07
N LYS A 266 -35.08 6.26 4.12
CA LYS A 266 -34.63 6.60 5.48
C LYS A 266 -33.10 6.65 5.58
N ALA A 267 -32.39 5.67 5.00
CA ALA A 267 -30.94 5.60 5.01
C ALA A 267 -30.32 6.79 4.27
N ALA A 268 -30.86 7.16 3.11
CA ALA A 268 -30.42 8.33 2.35
C ALA A 268 -30.57 9.63 3.17
N ARG A 269 -31.73 9.83 3.81
CA ARG A 269 -31.96 11.01 4.67
C ARG A 269 -31.05 11.05 5.89
N TRP A 270 -30.78 9.89 6.48
CA TRP A 270 -29.85 9.80 7.60
C TRP A 270 -28.43 10.16 7.15
N LEU A 271 -28.00 9.63 6.00
CA LEU A 271 -26.67 9.88 5.45
C LEU A 271 -26.48 11.35 5.04
N ASP A 272 -27.53 12.02 4.52
CA ASP A 272 -27.53 13.47 4.22
C ASP A 272 -27.05 14.30 5.44
N GLY A 273 -27.42 13.90 6.66
CA GLY A 273 -27.03 14.60 7.90
C GLY A 273 -25.82 14.00 8.64
N ALA A 274 -25.36 12.82 8.24
CA ALA A 274 -24.28 12.09 8.90
C ALA A 274 -22.94 12.16 8.13
N VAL A 275 -22.96 12.39 6.82
CA VAL A 275 -21.77 12.32 5.96
C VAL A 275 -20.63 13.23 6.42
N SER A 276 -20.93 14.46 6.88
CA SER A 276 -19.93 15.41 7.38
C SER A 276 -19.31 15.00 8.73
N LYS A 277 -19.88 14.00 9.40
CA LYS A 277 -19.41 13.43 10.67
C LYS A 277 -18.73 12.07 10.46
N ALA A 278 -18.30 11.78 9.23
CA ALA A 278 -17.57 10.56 8.92
C ALA A 278 -16.33 10.42 9.83
N PRO A 279 -15.99 9.20 10.26
CA PRO A 279 -14.85 8.97 11.17
C PRO A 279 -13.50 9.27 10.53
N ASP A 280 -13.42 9.20 9.20
CA ASP A 280 -12.26 9.55 8.39
C ASP A 280 -12.68 10.01 6.99
N LYS A 281 -11.70 10.46 6.22
CA LYS A 281 -11.94 11.05 4.90
C LYS A 281 -12.42 10.06 3.85
N GLN A 282 -11.96 8.81 3.89
CA GLN A 282 -12.39 7.79 2.95
C GLN A 282 -13.87 7.43 3.18
N ALA A 283 -14.30 7.33 4.44
CA ALA A 283 -15.70 7.16 4.80
C ALA A 283 -16.57 8.34 4.32
N GLU A 284 -16.05 9.57 4.40
CA GLU A 284 -16.71 10.77 3.86
C GLU A 284 -16.92 10.66 2.34
N VAL A 285 -15.86 10.28 1.61
CA VAL A 285 -15.91 10.08 0.14
C VAL A 285 -16.95 9.03 -0.24
N PHE A 286 -16.99 7.88 0.46
CA PHE A 286 -18.03 6.88 0.27
C PHE A 286 -19.43 7.44 0.54
N GLY A 287 -19.59 8.19 1.63
CA GLY A 287 -20.85 8.85 1.97
C GLY A 287 -21.36 9.76 0.86
N TRP A 288 -20.49 10.63 0.34
CA TRP A 288 -20.85 11.51 -0.78
C TRP A 288 -21.15 10.74 -2.06
N GLY A 289 -20.34 9.74 -2.41
CA GLY A 289 -20.58 8.89 -3.57
C GLY A 289 -21.94 8.18 -3.50
N ALA A 290 -22.26 7.56 -2.36
CA ALA A 290 -23.56 6.93 -2.19
C ALA A 290 -24.73 7.93 -2.31
N LEU A 291 -24.58 9.16 -1.79
CA LEU A 291 -25.57 10.22 -1.95
C LEU A 291 -25.73 10.68 -3.41
N VAL A 292 -24.66 10.70 -4.21
CA VAL A 292 -24.75 10.91 -5.66
C VAL A 292 -25.58 9.81 -6.32
N ALA A 293 -25.28 8.54 -6.03
CA ALA A 293 -26.06 7.42 -6.56
C ALA A 293 -27.54 7.48 -6.14
N ALA A 294 -27.82 7.82 -4.88
CA ALA A 294 -29.19 8.01 -4.39
C ALA A 294 -29.89 9.20 -5.06
N GLY A 295 -29.16 10.29 -5.34
CA GLY A 295 -29.67 11.45 -6.07
C GLY A 295 -29.99 11.16 -7.54
N LEU A 296 -29.28 10.21 -8.16
CA LEU A 296 -29.52 9.73 -9.52
C LEU A 296 -30.70 8.75 -9.61
N LEU A 297 -30.75 7.79 -8.68
CA LEU A 297 -31.58 6.60 -8.82
C LEU A 297 -32.87 6.65 -8.00
N LEU A 298 -33.08 7.67 -7.16
CA LEU A 298 -34.32 7.87 -6.40
C LEU A 298 -35.12 9.09 -6.90
N PRO A 299 -36.46 9.06 -6.75
CA PRO A 299 -37.33 10.17 -7.12
C PRO A 299 -36.94 11.47 -6.42
N GLU A 300 -37.15 12.59 -7.12
CA GLU A 300 -36.88 13.95 -6.60
C GLU A 300 -35.42 14.14 -6.11
N GLY A 301 -34.49 13.34 -6.65
CA GLY A 301 -33.10 13.27 -6.20
C GLY A 301 -32.17 14.38 -6.72
N LYS A 302 -32.58 15.20 -7.70
CA LYS A 302 -31.71 16.23 -8.32
C LYS A 302 -31.05 17.17 -7.30
N PRO A 303 -31.75 17.75 -6.30
CA PRO A 303 -31.09 18.58 -5.28
C PRO A 303 -30.03 17.84 -4.49
N ARG A 304 -30.32 16.59 -4.07
CA ARG A 304 -29.34 15.73 -3.38
C ARG A 304 -28.14 15.45 -4.27
N ARG A 305 -28.36 15.11 -5.55
CA ARG A 305 -27.29 14.84 -6.51
C ARG A 305 -26.35 16.04 -6.63
N LEU A 306 -26.88 17.23 -6.89
CA LEU A 306 -26.08 18.45 -7.05
C LEU A 306 -25.29 18.77 -5.78
N PHE A 307 -25.89 18.62 -4.60
CA PHE A 307 -25.22 18.85 -3.33
C PHE A 307 -24.09 17.81 -3.10
N ALA A 308 -24.39 16.53 -3.34
CA ALA A 308 -23.46 15.43 -3.16
C ALA A 308 -22.30 15.44 -4.17
N GLU A 309 -22.51 15.87 -5.42
CA GLU A 309 -21.43 16.06 -6.40
C GLU A 309 -20.42 17.11 -5.92
N ALA A 310 -20.90 18.22 -5.34
CA ALA A 310 -20.02 19.25 -4.79
C ALA A 310 -19.30 18.76 -3.52
N GLY A 311 -19.99 18.01 -2.66
CA GLY A 311 -19.39 17.35 -1.50
C GLY A 311 -18.31 16.35 -1.89
N LEU A 312 -18.60 15.49 -2.88
CA LEU A 312 -17.67 14.50 -3.41
C LEU A 312 -16.43 15.15 -4.02
N SER A 313 -16.60 16.16 -4.88
CA SER A 313 -15.48 16.88 -5.51
C SER A 313 -14.55 17.50 -4.45
N ARG A 314 -15.11 18.13 -3.40
CA ARG A 314 -14.31 18.65 -2.28
C ARG A 314 -13.61 17.54 -1.51
N ALA A 315 -14.33 16.48 -1.16
CA ALA A 315 -13.78 15.39 -0.37
C ALA A 315 -12.68 14.63 -1.11
N LEU A 316 -12.79 14.47 -2.44
CA LEU A 316 -11.73 13.92 -3.29
C LEU A 316 -10.51 14.84 -3.35
N GLY A 317 -10.72 16.17 -3.39
CA GLY A 317 -9.64 17.15 -3.31
C GLY A 317 -8.76 16.90 -2.10
N ASP A 318 -9.40 16.85 -0.93
CA ASP A 318 -8.71 16.63 0.34
C ASP A 318 -8.14 15.19 0.53
N PHE A 319 -8.50 14.22 -0.33
CA PHE A 319 -8.21 12.79 -0.14
C PHE A 319 -7.25 12.21 -1.16
N VAL A 320 -7.17 12.77 -2.36
CA VAL A 320 -6.31 12.33 -3.46
C VAL A 320 -5.21 13.37 -3.64
N GLY A 321 -3.95 12.93 -3.66
CA GLY A 321 -2.80 13.77 -3.92
C GLY A 321 -2.64 14.09 -5.40
N GLU A 322 -1.74 15.03 -5.71
CA GLU A 322 -1.49 15.50 -7.08
C GLU A 322 -1.05 14.40 -8.06
N ASP A 323 -0.41 13.36 -7.56
CA ASP A 323 0.04 12.19 -8.32
C ASP A 323 -0.98 11.03 -8.35
N GLY A 324 -2.16 11.25 -7.76
CA GLY A 324 -3.24 10.26 -7.65
C GLY A 324 -3.17 9.34 -6.45
N GLY A 325 -2.14 9.43 -5.61
CA GLY A 325 -2.06 8.65 -4.39
C GLY A 325 -3.07 9.10 -3.34
N ILE A 326 -3.83 8.19 -2.72
CA ILE A 326 -4.67 8.58 -1.58
C ILE A 326 -3.84 8.89 -0.32
N GLN A 327 -4.36 9.80 0.50
CA GLN A 327 -3.69 10.28 1.72
C GLN A 327 -3.44 9.21 2.79
N SER A 328 -4.19 8.10 2.78
CA SER A 328 -3.95 6.97 3.69
C SER A 328 -2.75 6.11 3.28
N ARG A 329 -2.19 6.36 2.09
CA ARG A 329 -1.13 5.58 1.45
C ARG A 329 -1.48 4.10 1.24
N SER A 330 -2.73 3.70 1.48
CA SER A 330 -3.15 2.29 1.44
C SER A 330 -3.56 1.85 0.04
N PRO A 331 -2.89 0.86 -0.56
CA PRO A 331 -3.31 0.32 -1.85
C PRO A 331 -4.71 -0.31 -1.81
N LEU A 332 -5.13 -0.89 -0.68
CA LEU A 332 -6.52 -1.35 -0.50
C LEU A 332 -7.51 -0.19 -0.56
N GLY A 333 -7.20 0.93 0.10
CA GLY A 333 -8.05 2.12 0.03
C GLY A 333 -8.11 2.72 -1.38
N GLN A 334 -7.01 2.63 -2.12
CA GLN A 334 -6.93 3.08 -3.52
C GLN A 334 -7.86 2.26 -4.41
N MET A 335 -7.88 0.93 -4.24
CA MET A 335 -8.81 0.03 -4.93
C MET A 335 -10.26 0.34 -4.57
N GLU A 336 -10.56 0.52 -3.27
CA GLU A 336 -11.90 0.86 -2.79
C GLU A 336 -12.42 2.17 -3.39
N LEU A 337 -11.56 3.17 -3.57
CA LEU A 337 -11.91 4.42 -4.25
C LEU A 337 -12.23 4.17 -5.73
N LEU A 338 -11.40 3.40 -6.44
CA LEU A 338 -11.63 3.07 -7.84
C LEU A 338 -12.92 2.25 -8.05
N GLU A 339 -13.23 1.32 -7.13
CA GLU A 339 -14.50 0.58 -7.11
C GLU A 339 -15.70 1.54 -7.03
N LEU A 340 -15.66 2.49 -6.09
CA LEU A 340 -16.70 3.52 -5.93
C LEU A 340 -16.91 4.34 -7.22
N LEU A 341 -15.83 4.88 -7.78
CA LEU A 341 -15.92 5.73 -8.98
C LEU A 341 -16.47 4.94 -10.17
N THR A 342 -16.06 3.69 -10.33
CA THR A 342 -16.54 2.77 -11.38
C THR A 342 -18.05 2.50 -11.23
N GLU A 343 -18.53 2.24 -10.00
CA GLU A 343 -19.96 2.06 -9.74
C GLU A 343 -20.77 3.34 -9.96
N LEU A 344 -20.21 4.51 -9.64
CA LEU A 344 -20.87 5.79 -9.93
C LEU A 344 -21.04 6.03 -11.43
N VAL A 345 -20.01 5.76 -12.24
CA VAL A 345 -20.11 5.84 -13.71
C VAL A 345 -21.23 4.93 -14.23
N ALA A 346 -21.38 3.72 -13.68
CA ALA A 346 -22.48 2.83 -14.03
C ALA A 346 -23.86 3.39 -13.61
N CYS A 347 -23.96 4.04 -12.46
CA CYS A 347 -25.20 4.71 -12.02
C CYS A 347 -25.58 5.87 -12.98
N TYR A 348 -24.61 6.69 -13.39
CA TYR A 348 -24.82 7.76 -14.38
C TYR A 348 -25.32 7.20 -15.70
N ARG A 349 -24.62 6.17 -16.24
CA ARG A 349 -25.01 5.47 -17.47
C ARG A 349 -26.42 4.92 -17.41
N ALA A 350 -26.82 4.27 -16.30
CA ALA A 350 -28.17 3.72 -16.13
C ALA A 350 -29.28 4.79 -16.24
N THR A 351 -28.94 6.05 -15.94
CA THR A 351 -29.87 7.20 -15.99
C THR A 351 -29.71 8.05 -17.25
N ASN A 352 -28.91 7.61 -18.23
CA ASN A 352 -28.57 8.39 -19.43
C ASN A 352 -28.12 9.83 -19.10
N THR A 353 -27.37 9.98 -18.01
CA THR A 353 -26.81 11.26 -17.57
C THR A 353 -25.28 11.17 -17.65
N GLU A 354 -24.64 12.22 -18.15
CA GLU A 354 -23.17 12.30 -18.19
C GLU A 354 -22.61 12.52 -16.77
N PRO A 355 -21.60 11.74 -16.34
CA PRO A 355 -20.91 12.02 -15.08
C PRO A 355 -20.17 13.37 -15.11
N PRO A 356 -20.07 14.07 -13.98
CA PRO A 356 -19.16 15.21 -13.85
C PRO A 356 -17.71 14.81 -14.22
N THR A 357 -17.01 15.73 -14.89
CA THR A 357 -15.64 15.50 -15.41
C THR A 357 -14.67 15.00 -14.36
N PHE A 358 -14.80 15.46 -13.11
CA PHE A 358 -13.91 15.07 -12.03
C PHE A 358 -13.95 13.57 -11.69
N ILE A 359 -15.07 12.87 -11.94
CA ILE A 359 -15.16 11.43 -11.67
C ILE A 359 -14.23 10.66 -12.60
N GLY A 360 -14.26 10.99 -13.90
CA GLY A 360 -13.36 10.42 -14.90
C GLY A 360 -11.90 10.82 -14.66
N ALA A 361 -11.66 12.12 -14.43
CA ALA A 361 -10.31 12.64 -14.19
C ALA A 361 -9.63 11.99 -12.98
N VAL A 362 -10.35 11.85 -11.85
CA VAL A 362 -9.80 11.17 -10.67
C VAL A 362 -9.57 9.68 -10.95
N SER A 363 -10.46 9.01 -11.69
CA SER A 363 -10.25 7.60 -12.07
C SER A 363 -8.98 7.40 -12.88
N GLU A 364 -8.72 8.28 -13.85
CA GLU A 364 -7.49 8.27 -14.66
C GLU A 364 -6.24 8.58 -13.83
N LEU A 365 -6.38 9.44 -12.81
CA LEU A 365 -5.29 9.85 -11.93
C LEU A 365 -4.89 8.75 -10.92
N ILE A 366 -5.84 7.99 -10.39
CA ILE A 366 -5.59 7.02 -9.29
C ILE A 366 -5.08 5.65 -9.76
N VAL A 367 -5.25 5.28 -11.03
CA VAL A 367 -4.81 3.98 -11.57
C VAL A 367 -3.29 3.89 -11.76
N PRO A 368 -2.59 4.89 -12.33
CA PRO A 368 -1.13 4.87 -12.47
C PRO A 368 -0.34 4.64 -11.17
N PRO A 369 -0.65 5.30 -10.02
CA PRO A 369 -0.01 4.99 -8.75
C PRO A 369 -0.37 3.59 -8.24
N LEU A 370 -1.63 3.13 -8.36
CA LEU A 370 -2.00 1.75 -7.98
C LEU A 370 -1.13 0.72 -8.71
N LEU A 371 -0.90 0.93 -10.01
CA LEU A 371 -0.02 0.10 -10.83
C LEU A 371 1.46 0.16 -10.37
N ALA A 372 1.89 1.23 -9.70
CA ALA A 372 3.25 1.41 -9.22
C ALA A 372 3.59 0.48 -8.02
N VAL A 373 2.58 0.02 -7.29
CA VAL A 373 2.73 -0.92 -6.16
C VAL A 373 2.35 -2.36 -6.53
N MET A 374 2.38 -2.67 -7.83
CA MET A 374 2.14 -4.02 -8.35
C MET A 374 3.46 -4.73 -8.65
N HIS A 375 3.54 -6.01 -8.32
CA HIS A 375 4.65 -6.89 -8.66
C HIS A 375 4.56 -7.41 -10.10
N GLY A 376 5.62 -8.11 -10.55
CA GLY A 376 5.73 -8.63 -11.91
C GLY A 376 4.63 -9.63 -12.30
N GLU A 377 4.11 -10.40 -11.34
CA GLU A 377 2.97 -11.31 -11.54
C GLU A 377 1.60 -10.60 -11.58
N GLY A 378 1.59 -9.29 -11.34
CA GLY A 378 0.38 -8.48 -11.33
C GLY A 378 -0.37 -8.50 -10.01
N GLY A 379 0.16 -9.13 -8.95
CA GLY A 379 -0.35 -9.01 -7.58
C GLY A 379 0.14 -7.73 -6.90
N MET A 380 -0.61 -7.25 -5.90
CA MET A 380 -0.29 -6.00 -5.19
C MET A 380 0.75 -6.23 -4.09
N GLY A 381 1.57 -5.22 -3.81
CA GLY A 381 2.47 -5.21 -2.67
C GLY A 381 1.77 -4.98 -1.32
N ASN A 382 2.39 -5.43 -0.24
CA ASN A 382 1.76 -5.50 1.09
C ASN A 382 2.01 -4.24 1.92
N TRP A 383 1.40 -3.13 1.53
CA TRP A 383 1.62 -1.83 2.14
C TRP A 383 0.45 -1.34 3.00
N GLN A 384 0.76 -0.64 4.12
CA GLN A 384 -0.22 0.10 4.93
C GLN A 384 -1.46 -0.74 5.30
N GLY A 385 -1.19 -1.96 5.77
CA GLY A 385 -2.19 -2.94 6.19
C GLY A 385 -2.79 -3.81 5.08
N ALA A 386 -2.45 -3.56 3.82
CA ALA A 386 -2.80 -4.46 2.72
C ALA A 386 -2.15 -5.84 2.90
N GLY A 387 -2.87 -6.91 2.58
CA GLY A 387 -2.27 -8.22 2.34
C GLY A 387 -2.23 -8.52 0.84
N ALA A 388 -1.89 -9.76 0.49
CA ALA A 388 -1.57 -10.15 -0.88
C ALA A 388 -2.80 -10.22 -1.80
N VAL A 389 -3.26 -9.08 -2.32
CA VAL A 389 -4.36 -9.03 -3.29
C VAL A 389 -3.91 -9.66 -4.62
N THR A 390 -4.75 -10.58 -5.12
CA THR A 390 -4.47 -11.36 -6.33
C THR A 390 -4.47 -10.51 -7.60
N ALA A 391 -3.70 -10.95 -8.59
CA ALA A 391 -3.60 -10.28 -9.88
C ALA A 391 -4.95 -10.17 -10.59
N ASP A 392 -5.73 -11.25 -10.58
CA ASP A 392 -7.06 -11.29 -11.20
C ASP A 392 -7.99 -10.22 -10.63
N ARG A 393 -7.96 -10.00 -9.30
CA ARG A 393 -8.83 -9.01 -8.66
C ARG A 393 -8.45 -7.59 -9.07
N VAL A 394 -7.16 -7.27 -9.12
CA VAL A 394 -6.70 -5.95 -9.55
C VAL A 394 -6.96 -5.74 -11.05
N ALA A 395 -6.67 -6.74 -11.88
CA ALA A 395 -6.90 -6.70 -13.33
C ALA A 395 -8.38 -6.54 -13.68
N ALA A 396 -9.27 -7.24 -12.99
CA ALA A 396 -10.71 -7.11 -13.17
C ALA A 396 -11.19 -5.69 -12.85
N LEU A 397 -10.69 -5.09 -11.75
CA LEU A 397 -11.03 -3.71 -11.37
C LEU A 397 -10.54 -2.69 -12.39
N ILE A 398 -9.28 -2.79 -12.84
CA ILE A 398 -8.71 -1.88 -13.87
C ILE A 398 -9.46 -2.03 -15.20
N THR A 399 -9.82 -3.25 -15.58
CA THR A 399 -10.62 -3.50 -16.79
C THR A 399 -12.00 -2.87 -16.67
N ALA A 400 -12.66 -3.00 -15.52
CA ALA A 400 -13.98 -2.44 -15.27
C ALA A 400 -13.99 -0.91 -15.22
N SER A 401 -12.91 -0.27 -14.75
CA SER A 401 -12.80 1.19 -14.75
C SER A 401 -12.63 1.79 -16.15
N GLY A 402 -12.16 0.97 -17.11
CA GLY A 402 -11.90 1.39 -18.49
C GLY A 402 -10.64 2.23 -18.68
N VAL A 403 -9.88 2.49 -17.61
CA VAL A 403 -8.65 3.29 -17.66
C VAL A 403 -7.51 2.47 -18.27
N ARG A 404 -6.84 3.04 -19.27
CA ARG A 404 -5.66 2.44 -19.91
C ARG A 404 -4.45 3.32 -19.71
N THR A 405 -3.52 2.86 -18.89
CA THR A 405 -2.33 3.63 -18.51
C THR A 405 -1.16 2.73 -18.14
N ARG A 406 0.00 3.32 -17.91
CA ARG A 406 1.21 2.64 -17.46
C ARG A 406 1.46 2.96 -15.98
N PRO A 407 2.18 2.10 -15.24
CA PRO A 407 2.59 2.40 -13.87
C PRO A 407 3.39 3.70 -13.80
N LEU A 408 3.12 4.53 -12.77
CA LEU A 408 4.05 5.60 -12.43
C LEU A 408 5.34 5.00 -11.91
N LYS A 409 6.46 5.58 -12.35
CA LYS A 409 7.78 5.22 -11.80
C LYS A 409 7.94 5.77 -10.38
N GLU A 410 7.41 6.97 -10.13
CA GLU A 410 7.55 7.71 -8.89
C GLU A 410 6.26 8.50 -8.59
N PRO A 411 5.24 7.86 -8.02
CA PRO A 411 4.19 8.60 -7.32
C PRO A 411 4.79 9.26 -6.06
N ARG A 412 5.52 10.38 -6.25
CA ARG A 412 6.27 11.09 -5.21
C ARG A 412 5.39 11.53 -4.05
N GLY A 413 4.20 12.05 -4.35
CA GLY A 413 3.22 12.46 -3.35
C GLY A 413 2.69 11.26 -2.56
N TRP A 414 2.51 10.10 -3.19
CA TRP A 414 2.10 8.87 -2.50
C TRP A 414 3.24 8.23 -1.70
N GLY A 415 4.48 8.49 -2.12
CA GLY A 415 5.69 8.10 -1.41
C GLY A 415 6.24 6.72 -1.76
N TYR A 416 5.77 6.14 -2.87
CA TYR A 416 6.27 4.86 -3.36
C TYR A 416 7.16 5.06 -4.58
N HIS A 417 8.23 4.28 -4.66
CA HIS A 417 9.10 4.25 -5.84
C HIS A 417 9.09 2.88 -6.46
N ARG A 418 8.95 2.85 -7.79
CA ARG A 418 9.01 1.63 -8.59
C ARG A 418 10.23 1.66 -9.51
N ALA A 419 11.07 0.64 -9.41
CA ALA A 419 12.11 0.34 -10.39
C ALA A 419 11.78 -0.97 -11.13
N SER A 420 12.08 -1.02 -12.42
CA SER A 420 11.90 -2.22 -13.23
C SER A 420 13.10 -2.43 -14.12
N ALA A 421 13.54 -3.68 -14.17
CA ALA A 421 14.71 -4.11 -14.90
C ALA A 421 14.45 -5.54 -15.39
N GLY A 422 14.37 -5.75 -16.70
CA GLY A 422 13.92 -7.03 -17.27
C GLY A 422 12.58 -7.49 -16.68
N LYS A 423 12.58 -8.69 -16.08
CA LYS A 423 11.41 -9.28 -15.39
C LYS A 423 11.43 -9.05 -13.87
N THR A 424 12.27 -8.14 -13.39
CA THR A 424 12.43 -7.79 -11.99
C THR A 424 11.77 -6.45 -11.68
N VAL A 425 11.00 -6.43 -10.59
CA VAL A 425 10.28 -5.25 -10.09
C VAL A 425 10.65 -5.04 -8.64
N LEU A 426 11.14 -3.83 -8.34
CA LEU A 426 11.42 -3.33 -7.00
C LEU A 426 10.39 -2.26 -6.65
N GLN A 427 9.79 -2.40 -5.48
CA GLN A 427 8.91 -1.40 -4.86
C GLN A 427 9.57 -0.90 -3.57
N PHE A 428 9.53 0.41 -3.31
CA PHE A 428 10.21 1.03 -2.17
C PHE A 428 9.34 2.10 -1.51
N ASP A 429 9.16 2.02 -0.18
CA ASP A 429 8.46 3.00 0.65
C ASP A 429 9.44 4.11 1.08
N ALA A 430 9.35 5.28 0.45
CA ALA A 430 10.24 6.40 0.68
C ALA A 430 9.48 7.66 1.10
N ALA A 431 8.49 7.54 1.99
CA ALA A 431 7.81 8.72 2.55
C ALA A 431 7.45 8.59 4.03
N PRO A 432 7.17 9.72 4.71
CA PRO A 432 6.63 9.70 6.05
C PRO A 432 5.34 8.88 6.11
N PRO A 433 5.07 8.18 7.23
CA PRO A 433 3.83 7.45 7.38
C PRO A 433 2.59 8.36 7.26
N PRO A 434 1.42 7.82 6.89
CA PRO A 434 0.22 8.63 6.71
C PRO A 434 -0.21 9.30 8.02
N LEU A 435 -0.72 10.53 7.93
CA LEU A 435 -1.25 11.25 9.09
C LEU A 435 -2.37 10.45 9.77
N ALA A 436 -2.46 10.54 11.10
CA ALA A 436 -3.39 9.77 11.91
C ALA A 436 -4.89 9.95 11.56
N ARG A 437 -5.26 11.05 10.87
CA ARG A 437 -6.62 11.30 10.38
C ARG A 437 -6.99 10.53 9.10
N TYR A 438 -5.99 10.03 8.37
CA TYR A 438 -6.17 9.23 7.15
C TYR A 438 -5.82 7.75 7.39
N ALA A 439 -4.95 7.45 8.35
CA ALA A 439 -4.50 6.10 8.66
C ALA A 439 -5.64 5.23 9.22
N ARG A 440 -5.94 4.11 8.54
CA ARG A 440 -6.86 3.05 8.98
C ARG A 440 -6.15 1.76 9.40
N SER A 441 -4.96 1.53 8.86
CA SER A 441 -4.08 0.40 9.18
C SER A 441 -2.62 0.82 8.92
N GLY A 442 -2.28 2.04 9.34
CA GLY A 442 -0.97 2.64 9.06
C GLY A 442 0.16 1.81 9.66
N CYS A 443 1.24 1.64 8.90
CA CYS A 443 2.39 0.82 9.23
C CYS A 443 3.64 1.68 9.45
N ALA A 444 4.56 1.19 10.30
CA ALA A 444 5.89 1.77 10.50
C ALA A 444 6.89 1.23 9.46
N SER A 445 6.52 1.34 8.18
CA SER A 445 7.16 0.68 7.03
C SER A 445 8.19 1.54 6.28
N THR A 446 8.48 2.76 6.74
CA THR A 446 9.36 3.67 6.01
C THR A 446 10.73 3.04 5.73
N LEU A 447 11.20 3.16 4.49
CA LEU A 447 12.38 2.52 3.89
C LEU A 447 12.30 0.98 3.71
N ALA A 448 11.14 0.37 3.89
CA ALA A 448 10.92 -1.01 3.47
C ALA A 448 10.81 -1.14 1.95
N PHE A 449 11.15 -2.32 1.43
CA PHE A 449 11.02 -2.63 0.01
C PHE A 449 10.42 -4.03 -0.20
N GLU A 450 9.86 -4.25 -1.39
CA GLU A 450 9.49 -5.56 -1.89
C GLU A 450 10.15 -5.79 -3.25
N LEU A 451 10.56 -7.03 -3.52
CA LEU A 451 11.26 -7.43 -4.74
C LEU A 451 10.58 -8.66 -5.34
N SER A 452 10.26 -8.61 -6.62
CA SER A 452 9.84 -9.78 -7.40
C SER A 452 10.69 -9.92 -8.65
N ALA A 453 11.00 -11.14 -9.07
CA ALA A 453 11.65 -11.43 -10.34
C ALA A 453 10.96 -12.60 -11.03
N HIS A 454 10.78 -12.51 -12.35
CA HIS A 454 10.20 -13.59 -13.16
C HIS A 454 8.81 -14.09 -12.67
N GLY A 455 8.04 -13.20 -12.05
CA GLY A 455 6.71 -13.55 -11.49
C GLY A 455 6.77 -14.22 -10.11
N GLN A 456 7.95 -14.35 -9.51
CA GLN A 456 8.13 -14.83 -8.14
C GLN A 456 8.43 -13.64 -7.21
N ARG A 457 7.78 -13.60 -6.04
CA ARG A 457 8.12 -12.64 -4.97
C ARG A 457 9.34 -13.17 -4.23
N ILE A 458 10.43 -12.42 -4.25
CA ILE A 458 11.68 -12.79 -3.56
C ILE A 458 11.66 -12.21 -2.15
N ILE A 459 11.44 -10.89 -2.05
CA ILE A 459 11.37 -10.14 -0.79
C ILE A 459 9.98 -9.54 -0.67
N VAL A 460 9.34 -9.74 0.48
CA VAL A 460 7.98 -9.30 0.78
C VAL A 460 7.93 -8.52 2.09
N ASN A 461 6.77 -7.94 2.41
CA ASN A 461 6.40 -7.61 3.79
C ASN A 461 5.29 -8.56 4.28
N CYS A 462 5.12 -8.65 5.60
CA CYS A 462 4.17 -9.58 6.21
C CYS A 462 2.72 -9.32 5.77
N GLY A 463 2.32 -8.04 5.71
CA GLY A 463 1.00 -7.60 5.23
C GLY A 463 -0.19 -7.99 6.12
N GLY A 464 -1.40 -7.65 5.66
CA GLY A 464 -2.65 -8.22 6.15
C GLY A 464 -3.25 -7.64 7.44
N ALA A 465 -2.66 -6.57 8.02
CA ALA A 465 -3.19 -5.98 9.25
C ALA A 465 -4.64 -5.47 9.11
N ALA A 466 -5.06 -4.98 7.93
CA ALA A 466 -6.43 -4.53 7.68
C ALA A 466 -7.46 -5.68 7.72
N TRP A 467 -7.00 -6.92 7.62
CA TRP A 467 -7.80 -8.14 7.63
C TRP A 467 -7.81 -8.84 9.00
N ALA A 468 -7.20 -8.23 10.01
CA ALA A 468 -7.20 -8.72 11.39
C ALA A 468 -8.62 -8.93 11.94
N GLY A 469 -8.77 -9.99 12.73
CA GLY A 469 -10.08 -10.54 13.12
C GLY A 469 -10.66 -11.49 12.07
N GLY A 470 -10.00 -11.62 10.92
CA GLY A 470 -10.25 -12.64 9.90
C GLY A 470 -9.57 -13.97 10.27
N GLN A 471 -9.13 -14.71 9.25
CA GLN A 471 -8.11 -15.75 9.43
C GLN A 471 -6.81 -15.18 10.01
N VAL A 472 -6.51 -13.90 9.79
CA VAL A 472 -5.51 -13.14 10.54
C VAL A 472 -6.01 -12.92 11.98
N PRO A 473 -5.37 -13.50 13.00
CA PRO A 473 -5.78 -13.31 14.38
C PRO A 473 -5.68 -11.84 14.81
N ALA A 474 -6.70 -11.33 15.52
CA ALA A 474 -6.69 -9.94 16.00
C ALA A 474 -5.46 -9.60 16.88
N ARG A 475 -4.92 -10.59 17.61
CA ARG A 475 -3.76 -10.42 18.50
C ARG A 475 -2.45 -10.07 17.78
N ILE A 476 -2.32 -10.39 16.49
CA ILE A 476 -1.10 -10.10 15.73
C ILE A 476 -1.19 -8.81 14.89
N GLU A 477 -2.35 -8.12 14.90
CA GLU A 477 -2.59 -6.93 14.06
C GLU A 477 -1.54 -5.84 14.24
N GLN A 478 -1.20 -5.50 15.49
CA GLN A 478 -0.20 -4.47 15.77
C GLN A 478 1.21 -4.92 15.34
N GLY A 479 1.51 -6.22 15.51
CA GLY A 479 2.78 -6.81 15.07
C GLY A 479 2.95 -6.71 13.55
N LEU A 480 1.89 -6.97 12.78
CA LEU A 480 1.88 -6.84 11.32
C LEU A 480 2.12 -5.40 10.81
N ARG A 481 1.95 -4.40 11.68
CA ARG A 481 2.18 -2.98 11.37
C ARG A 481 3.54 -2.48 11.85
N ALA A 482 4.22 -3.25 12.67
CA ALA A 482 5.52 -2.93 13.25
C ALA A 482 6.62 -2.86 12.18
N THR A 483 7.69 -2.11 12.45
CA THR A 483 8.85 -2.01 11.56
C THR A 483 9.49 -3.39 11.33
N ALA A 484 9.50 -4.26 12.35
CA ALA A 484 10.03 -5.62 12.25
C ALA A 484 9.20 -6.58 11.36
N ALA A 485 8.00 -6.19 10.94
CA ALA A 485 7.17 -6.95 9.98
C ALA A 485 7.41 -6.53 8.52
N HIS A 486 8.37 -5.63 8.30
CA HIS A 486 8.73 -5.09 7.01
C HIS A 486 10.21 -5.31 6.73
N SER A 487 10.56 -5.43 5.44
CA SER A 487 11.94 -5.69 5.01
C SER A 487 12.80 -4.41 5.11
N THR A 488 13.16 -4.02 6.33
CA THR A 488 13.88 -2.78 6.68
C THR A 488 14.73 -2.93 7.96
N LEU A 489 15.42 -1.87 8.37
CA LEU A 489 16.24 -1.79 9.58
C LEU A 489 15.41 -1.38 10.81
N VAL A 490 15.66 -2.05 11.94
CA VAL A 490 15.17 -1.66 13.27
C VAL A 490 16.34 -1.44 14.25
N LEU A 491 16.13 -0.57 15.24
CA LEU A 491 17.06 -0.38 16.37
C LEU A 491 16.39 -0.81 17.68
N GLU A 492 17.04 -1.70 18.45
CA GLU A 492 16.52 -2.26 19.72
C GLU A 492 15.08 -2.81 19.62
N ASP A 493 14.70 -3.34 18.45
CA ASP A 493 13.33 -3.78 18.14
C ASP A 493 12.24 -2.72 18.38
N VAL A 494 12.62 -1.44 18.31
CA VAL A 494 11.71 -0.31 18.40
C VAL A 494 11.28 0.15 17.02
N ASN A 495 9.98 0.36 16.84
CA ASN A 495 9.44 0.86 15.58
C ASN A 495 9.97 2.25 15.22
N SER A 496 10.21 2.49 13.93
CA SER A 496 10.55 3.81 13.37
C SER A 496 9.44 4.84 13.59
N THR A 497 8.20 4.37 13.70
CA THR A 497 7.02 5.17 14.06
C THR A 497 6.12 4.42 15.03
N ALA A 498 5.62 5.13 16.04
CA ALA A 498 4.76 4.55 17.06
C ALA A 498 3.45 4.01 16.45
N ILE A 499 3.16 2.74 16.72
CA ILE A 499 1.89 2.09 16.37
C ILE A 499 0.87 2.40 17.46
N LEU A 500 -0.27 2.99 17.08
CA LEU A 500 -1.39 3.27 17.97
C LEU A 500 -2.58 2.34 17.66
N ILE A 501 -3.52 2.31 18.59
CA ILE A 501 -4.79 1.59 18.44
C ILE A 501 -5.61 2.13 17.25
N LYS A 502 -6.60 1.35 16.80
CA LYS A 502 -7.51 1.71 15.70
C LYS A 502 -6.79 2.07 14.40
N GLY A 503 -5.65 1.43 14.12
CA GLY A 503 -4.95 1.65 12.85
C GLY A 503 -4.14 2.93 12.74
N LYS A 504 -4.05 3.74 13.81
CA LYS A 504 -3.40 5.05 13.82
C LYS A 504 -1.90 4.96 14.09
N LEU A 505 -1.19 6.05 13.77
CA LEU A 505 0.23 6.21 13.99
C LEU A 505 0.49 7.43 14.89
N GLY A 506 1.55 7.35 15.69
CA GLY A 506 1.98 8.38 16.63
C GLY A 506 3.29 9.04 16.23
N ALA A 507 4.08 9.47 17.22
CA ALA A 507 5.40 10.05 17.00
C ALA A 507 6.37 9.03 16.36
N GLY A 508 7.28 9.52 15.52
CA GLY A 508 8.15 8.68 14.71
C GLY A 508 8.81 9.48 13.60
N VAL A 509 8.93 8.85 12.43
CA VAL A 509 9.38 9.50 11.20
C VAL A 509 8.52 10.73 10.91
N GLY A 510 9.16 11.90 10.91
CA GLY A 510 8.57 13.18 10.48
C GLY A 510 9.01 13.58 9.09
N GLU A 511 10.26 13.27 8.72
CA GLU A 511 10.88 13.68 7.46
C GLU A 511 11.48 12.48 6.73
N VAL A 512 11.35 12.48 5.40
CA VAL A 512 12.05 11.56 4.51
C VAL A 512 12.72 12.32 3.39
N GLU A 513 14.01 12.13 3.23
CA GLU A 513 14.75 12.60 2.05
C GLU A 513 14.80 11.47 1.02
N VAL A 514 14.64 11.77 -0.26
CA VAL A 514 14.77 10.77 -1.33
C VAL A 514 15.54 11.33 -2.53
N ASP A 515 16.36 10.46 -3.12
CA ASP A 515 17.08 10.68 -4.35
C ASP A 515 16.90 9.46 -5.27
N ARG A 516 16.56 9.72 -6.53
CA ARG A 516 16.45 8.69 -7.57
C ARG A 516 17.34 9.07 -8.74
N ARG A 517 18.19 8.14 -9.17
CA ARG A 517 19.06 8.32 -10.35
C ARG A 517 19.14 7.07 -11.19
N THR A 518 19.25 7.25 -12.50
CA THR A 518 19.76 6.20 -13.38
C THR A 518 21.28 6.33 -13.42
N VAL A 519 21.98 5.23 -13.15
CA VAL A 519 23.45 5.16 -13.11
C VAL A 519 23.92 4.29 -14.27
N GLY A 520 25.01 4.66 -14.95
CA GLY A 520 25.57 3.90 -16.08
C GLY A 520 25.18 4.41 -17.48
N GLY A 521 25.70 3.77 -18.53
CA GLY A 521 25.64 4.23 -19.93
C GLY A 521 25.58 3.08 -20.95
N LYS A 522 25.93 3.32 -22.23
CA LYS A 522 25.73 2.39 -23.38
C LYS A 522 26.25 0.94 -23.24
N ARG A 523 26.96 0.57 -22.15
CA ARG A 523 27.47 -0.78 -21.86
C ARG A 523 26.92 -1.38 -20.55
N GLY A 524 25.85 -0.82 -20.00
CA GLY A 524 25.14 -1.29 -18.81
C GLY A 524 24.76 -0.14 -17.87
N GLY A 525 23.54 -0.21 -17.33
CA GLY A 525 23.01 0.73 -16.34
C GLY A 525 22.41 0.08 -15.10
N ALA A 526 21.91 0.93 -14.20
CA ALA A 526 21.19 0.56 -12.99
C ALA A 526 20.26 1.70 -12.56
N THR A 527 19.19 1.37 -11.82
CA THR A 527 18.36 2.35 -11.12
C THR A 527 18.79 2.41 -9.66
N ARG A 528 19.23 3.58 -9.20
CA ARG A 528 19.59 3.87 -7.82
C ARG A 528 18.46 4.64 -7.13
N LEU A 529 18.04 4.15 -5.97
CA LEU A 529 17.09 4.79 -5.06
C LEU A 529 17.79 4.95 -3.71
N GLU A 530 17.95 6.17 -3.22
CA GLU A 530 18.46 6.46 -1.88
C GLU A 530 17.38 7.22 -1.12
N ALA A 531 17.10 6.82 0.12
CA ALA A 531 16.23 7.59 0.98
C ALA A 531 16.65 7.50 2.45
N SER A 532 16.36 8.53 3.23
CA SER A 532 16.72 8.63 4.65
C SER A 532 15.51 9.07 5.49
N HIS A 533 15.44 8.64 6.75
CA HIS A 533 14.39 9.06 7.69
C HIS A 533 14.94 9.37 9.09
N ASP A 534 14.22 10.20 9.82
CA ASP A 534 14.58 10.70 11.16
C ASP A 534 13.92 9.94 12.33
N GLY A 535 13.12 8.89 12.06
CA GLY A 535 12.34 8.18 13.09
C GLY A 535 13.10 7.63 14.30
N TYR A 536 14.42 7.49 14.22
CA TYR A 536 15.29 7.07 15.32
C TYR A 536 16.10 8.22 15.95
N ALA A 537 16.00 9.45 15.43
CA ALA A 537 16.80 10.60 15.86
C ALA A 537 16.57 10.94 17.34
N GLY A 538 15.31 11.08 17.75
CA GLY A 538 14.98 11.42 19.15
C GLY A 538 15.47 10.38 20.15
N ARG A 539 15.16 9.10 19.91
CA ARG A 539 15.48 8.01 20.84
C ARG A 539 16.95 7.59 20.75
N PHE A 540 17.43 7.32 19.55
CA PHE A 540 18.74 6.73 19.32
C PHE A 540 19.82 7.72 18.90
N GLY A 541 19.47 8.93 18.46
CA GLY A 541 20.42 9.92 17.96
C GLY A 541 20.93 9.59 16.56
N LEU A 542 20.17 8.77 15.81
CA LEU A 542 20.56 8.23 14.52
C LEU A 542 19.43 8.42 13.50
N ASN A 543 19.78 8.83 12.29
CA ASN A 543 18.94 8.73 11.11
C ASN A 543 19.25 7.40 10.41
N HIS A 544 18.23 6.80 9.82
CA HIS A 544 18.38 5.59 9.01
C HIS A 544 18.30 5.99 7.54
N ARG A 545 19.31 5.59 6.77
CA ARG A 545 19.39 5.82 5.33
C ARG A 545 19.55 4.49 4.62
N ARG A 546 18.82 4.29 3.54
CA ARG A 546 18.89 3.10 2.69
C ARG A 546 19.18 3.48 1.25
N VAL A 547 20.12 2.77 0.64
CA VAL A 547 20.42 2.84 -0.79
C VAL A 547 20.07 1.49 -1.41
N LEU A 548 19.37 1.51 -2.54
CA LEU A 548 18.98 0.35 -3.33
C LEU A 548 19.37 0.56 -4.79
N VAL A 549 20.09 -0.39 -5.37
CA VAL A 549 20.57 -0.31 -6.76
C VAL A 549 20.20 -1.56 -7.51
N LEU A 550 19.22 -1.41 -8.39
CA LEU A 550 18.74 -2.47 -9.27
C LEU A 550 19.46 -2.38 -10.61
N ARG A 551 20.26 -3.40 -10.94
CA ARG A 551 20.93 -3.52 -12.24
C ARG A 551 19.91 -3.59 -13.37
N GLU A 552 20.20 -2.99 -14.52
CA GLU A 552 19.25 -2.82 -15.64
C GLU A 552 18.74 -4.14 -16.25
N ASP A 553 19.51 -5.22 -16.15
CA ASP A 553 19.06 -6.56 -16.58
C ASP A 553 18.19 -7.29 -15.54
N GLY A 554 18.07 -6.73 -14.33
CA GLY A 554 17.24 -7.25 -13.25
C GLY A 554 17.83 -8.46 -12.53
N THR A 555 19.10 -8.78 -12.75
CA THR A 555 19.77 -9.94 -12.16
C THR A 555 20.38 -9.65 -10.78
N GLU A 556 20.54 -8.37 -10.42
CA GLU A 556 21.21 -7.95 -9.19
C GLU A 556 20.49 -6.78 -8.53
N LEU A 557 20.28 -6.88 -7.22
CA LEU A 557 19.89 -5.79 -6.33
C LEU A 557 20.96 -5.64 -5.24
N ALA A 558 21.77 -4.60 -5.34
CA ALA A 558 22.67 -4.18 -4.27
C ALA A 558 21.93 -3.25 -3.31
N GLY A 559 22.18 -3.38 -2.02
CA GLY A 559 21.61 -2.52 -1.00
C GLY A 559 22.62 -2.13 0.07
N GLU A 560 22.39 -0.98 0.69
CA GLU A 560 23.19 -0.50 1.82
C GLU A 560 22.28 0.20 2.83
N ASP A 561 22.31 -0.27 4.08
CA ASP A 561 21.68 0.41 5.21
C ASP A 561 22.75 1.18 5.99
N VAL A 562 22.52 2.47 6.20
CA VAL A 562 23.46 3.40 6.85
C VAL A 562 22.77 4.07 8.03
N LEU A 563 23.42 4.01 9.19
CA LEU A 563 23.07 4.77 10.38
C LEU A 563 23.93 6.03 10.43
N LEU A 564 23.29 7.19 10.42
CA LEU A 564 23.96 8.49 10.41
C LEU A 564 23.69 9.22 11.73
N PRO A 565 24.69 9.81 12.43
CA PRO A 565 24.44 10.64 13.59
C PRO A 565 23.51 11.81 13.26
N ALA A 566 22.41 11.92 14.00
CA ALA A 566 21.44 13.01 13.82
C ALA A 566 21.98 14.38 14.29
N SER A 567 23.10 14.41 15.04
CA SER A 567 23.75 15.63 15.47
C SER A 567 25.26 15.48 15.52
N LYS A 568 25.99 16.60 15.40
CA LYS A 568 27.46 16.65 15.48
C LYS A 568 28.02 16.18 16.84
N ARG A 569 27.24 16.33 17.91
CA ARG A 569 27.53 15.73 19.23
C ARG A 569 26.88 14.35 19.27
N GLY A 570 27.46 13.39 18.54
CA GLY A 570 26.97 12.01 18.49
C GLY A 570 26.81 11.40 19.89
N LYS A 571 25.79 10.54 20.06
CA LYS A 571 25.64 9.78 21.32
C LYS A 571 26.75 8.72 21.40
N ARG A 572 27.28 8.46 22.61
CA ARG A 572 28.29 7.42 22.84
C ARG A 572 27.62 6.05 23.03
N GLY A 573 28.41 4.98 22.90
CA GLY A 573 27.97 3.61 23.09
C GLY A 573 27.53 2.92 21.79
N LYS A 574 27.00 1.71 21.94
CA LYS A 574 26.47 0.91 20.85
C LYS A 574 24.96 0.74 20.99
N VAL A 575 24.29 0.42 19.89
CA VAL A 575 22.86 0.11 19.81
C VAL A 575 22.69 -1.17 19.01
N GLY A 576 21.80 -2.05 19.47
CA GLY A 576 21.41 -3.24 18.73
C GLY A 576 20.66 -2.85 17.47
N TYR A 577 21.02 -3.45 16.33
CA TYR A 577 20.28 -3.32 15.09
C TYR A 577 19.87 -4.70 14.59
N ALA A 578 18.77 -4.72 13.83
CA ALA A 578 18.42 -5.85 12.99
C ALA A 578 17.87 -5.37 11.65
N ILE A 579 18.46 -5.84 10.55
CA ILE A 579 17.97 -5.62 9.18
C ILE A 579 17.30 -6.90 8.73
N ARG A 580 16.02 -6.81 8.39
CA ARG A 580 15.20 -7.98 8.04
C ARG A 580 14.87 -8.00 6.56
N PHE A 581 14.82 -9.21 6.03
CA PHE A 581 14.35 -9.49 4.68
C PHE A 581 13.40 -10.67 4.72
N HIS A 582 12.09 -10.40 4.67
CA HIS A 582 11.08 -11.46 4.66
C HIS A 582 11.05 -12.10 3.27
N LEU A 583 11.27 -13.41 3.21
CA LEU A 583 11.34 -14.14 1.95
C LEU A 583 9.93 -14.48 1.45
N GLY A 584 9.75 -14.46 0.14
CA GLY A 584 8.46 -14.80 -0.45
C GLY A 584 8.01 -16.24 -0.17
N PRO A 585 6.70 -16.52 -0.25
CA PRO A 585 6.16 -17.86 -0.01
C PRO A 585 6.84 -18.95 -0.84
N GLY A 586 7.20 -20.05 -0.18
CA GLY A 586 7.82 -21.21 -0.83
C GLY A 586 9.31 -21.08 -1.12
N ILE A 587 9.96 -19.95 -0.76
CA ILE A 587 11.41 -19.81 -0.87
C ILE A 587 12.09 -20.51 0.31
N ALA A 588 13.04 -21.39 0.00
CA ALA A 588 13.88 -22.05 0.98
C ALA A 588 15.25 -21.38 1.06
N ALA A 589 15.64 -20.95 2.26
CA ALA A 589 16.94 -20.34 2.53
C ALA A 589 17.90 -21.31 3.22
N ARG A 590 19.17 -21.28 2.80
CA ARG A 590 20.27 -22.01 3.45
C ARG A 590 21.46 -21.08 3.62
N LEU A 591 21.95 -20.94 4.86
CA LEU A 591 23.15 -20.17 5.14
C LEU A 591 24.37 -20.80 4.44
N SER A 592 25.27 -19.94 3.97
CA SER A 592 26.61 -20.36 3.57
C SER A 592 27.45 -20.73 4.80
N GLU A 593 28.51 -21.52 4.60
CA GLU A 593 29.40 -21.97 5.67
C GLU A 593 30.07 -20.81 6.42
N ASP A 594 30.46 -19.76 5.69
CA ASP A 594 31.03 -18.53 6.24
C ASP A 594 30.02 -17.67 7.04
N ARG A 595 28.72 -18.03 7.00
CA ARG A 595 27.59 -17.25 7.56
C ARG A 595 27.57 -15.79 7.14
N LYS A 596 28.15 -15.47 5.98
CA LYS A 596 28.09 -14.15 5.32
C LYS A 596 27.15 -14.14 4.12
N GLY A 597 26.40 -15.21 3.90
CA GLY A 597 25.44 -15.31 2.81
C GLY A 597 24.38 -16.38 3.03
N ALA A 598 23.44 -16.44 2.10
CA ALA A 598 22.46 -17.49 2.01
C ALA A 598 22.11 -17.80 0.55
N GLY A 599 21.97 -19.08 0.21
CA GLY A 599 21.32 -19.52 -1.02
C GLY A 599 19.81 -19.53 -0.85
N LEU A 600 19.09 -19.05 -1.87
CA LEU A 600 17.64 -18.97 -1.93
C LEU A 600 17.14 -19.79 -3.11
N ALA A 601 16.48 -20.92 -2.83
CA ALA A 601 15.84 -21.74 -3.84
C ALA A 601 14.39 -21.29 -4.01
N LEU A 602 14.02 -20.85 -5.22
CA LEU A 602 12.67 -20.37 -5.52
C LEU A 602 11.77 -21.53 -6.01
N PRO A 603 10.43 -21.40 -5.89
CA PRO A 603 9.49 -22.44 -6.31
C PRO A 603 9.56 -22.84 -7.80
N ASP A 604 10.04 -21.94 -8.66
CA ASP A 604 10.19 -22.18 -10.10
C ASP A 604 11.52 -22.87 -10.47
N GLY A 605 12.33 -23.23 -9.47
CA GLY A 605 13.65 -23.84 -9.65
C GLY A 605 14.77 -22.84 -9.93
N THR A 606 14.46 -21.54 -10.02
CA THR A 606 15.51 -20.51 -10.10
C THR A 606 16.19 -20.31 -8.75
N HIS A 607 17.43 -19.83 -8.77
CA HIS A 607 18.24 -19.66 -7.58
C HIS A 607 18.68 -18.21 -7.46
N TRP A 608 18.63 -17.70 -6.23
CA TRP A 608 19.20 -16.42 -5.87
C TRP A 608 20.21 -16.62 -4.74
N GLN A 609 21.18 -15.73 -4.64
CA GLN A 609 22.13 -15.69 -3.54
C GLN A 609 22.01 -14.33 -2.84
N PHE A 610 21.96 -14.38 -1.51
CA PHE A 610 22.16 -13.24 -0.65
C PHE A 610 23.60 -13.24 -0.13
N ARG A 611 24.26 -12.08 -0.14
CA ARG A 611 25.60 -11.90 0.43
C ARG A 611 25.69 -10.59 1.19
N VAL A 612 26.35 -10.64 2.35
CA VAL A 612 26.78 -9.44 3.09
C VAL A 612 28.14 -9.03 2.56
N ALA A 613 28.30 -7.75 2.25
CA ALA A 613 29.56 -7.23 1.74
C ALA A 613 30.40 -6.63 2.88
N GLY A 614 31.73 -6.64 2.70
CA GLY A 614 32.66 -5.97 3.60
C GLY A 614 33.00 -6.77 4.87
N GLU A 615 33.70 -6.10 5.79
CA GLU A 615 34.06 -6.63 7.10
C GLU A 615 32.88 -6.57 8.07
N TYR A 616 31.77 -7.22 7.69
CA TYR A 616 30.62 -7.36 8.56
C TYR A 616 30.96 -8.24 9.77
N THR A 617 30.76 -7.68 10.97
CA THR A 617 31.06 -8.33 12.26
C THR A 617 29.81 -8.78 13.02
N GLY A 618 28.63 -8.59 12.43
CA GLY A 618 27.37 -9.09 12.98
C GLY A 618 27.14 -10.56 12.62
N THR A 619 25.90 -11.01 12.84
CA THR A 619 25.45 -12.36 12.52
C THR A 619 24.37 -12.31 11.45
N LEU A 620 24.45 -13.20 10.47
CA LEU A 620 23.35 -13.51 9.56
C LEU A 620 22.64 -14.79 10.06
N SER A 621 21.34 -14.68 10.33
CA SER A 621 20.46 -15.81 10.67
C SER A 621 19.36 -15.99 9.63
N VAL A 622 18.88 -17.24 9.53
CA VAL A 622 17.59 -17.56 8.91
C VAL A 622 16.60 -17.78 10.04
N GLU A 623 15.54 -16.99 10.07
CA GLU A 623 14.52 -17.01 11.13
C GLU A 623 13.13 -17.26 10.56
N ASP A 624 12.21 -17.69 11.41
CA ASP A 624 10.81 -17.80 11.05
C ASP A 624 10.18 -16.43 10.83
N SER A 625 9.27 -16.36 9.88
CA SER A 625 8.47 -15.18 9.60
C SER A 625 7.09 -15.59 9.08
N LEU A 626 6.28 -14.61 8.67
CA LEU A 626 4.95 -14.88 8.16
C LEU A 626 4.58 -13.97 7.01
N PHE A 627 3.72 -14.47 6.13
CA PHE A 627 3.15 -13.73 5.01
C PHE A 627 1.64 -13.93 4.97
N VAL A 628 0.85 -12.86 4.93
CA VAL A 628 -0.60 -12.98 4.83
C VAL A 628 -1.01 -13.12 3.37
N ASP A 629 -1.53 -14.31 3.01
CA ASP A 629 -1.98 -14.63 1.65
C ASP A 629 -3.27 -13.89 1.26
N GLY A 630 -3.68 -14.01 0.00
CA GLY A 630 -4.87 -13.34 -0.53
C GLY A 630 -6.22 -13.78 0.07
N GLU A 631 -6.24 -14.87 0.83
CA GLU A 631 -7.41 -15.32 1.60
C GLU A 631 -7.35 -14.83 3.06
N GLY A 632 -6.33 -14.05 3.42
CA GLY A 632 -6.12 -13.55 4.77
C GLY A 632 -5.54 -14.58 5.74
N ARG A 633 -4.91 -15.66 5.24
CA ARG A 633 -4.26 -16.65 6.09
C ARG A 633 -2.78 -16.32 6.29
N PRO A 634 -2.28 -16.30 7.54
CA PRO A 634 -0.85 -16.26 7.78
C PRO A 634 -0.19 -17.56 7.30
N GLN A 635 0.74 -17.43 6.36
CA GLN A 635 1.58 -18.50 5.83
C GLN A 635 2.97 -18.42 6.47
N PRO A 636 3.53 -19.55 6.96
CA PRO A 636 4.91 -19.55 7.44
C PRO A 636 5.86 -19.32 6.26
N ILE A 637 6.78 -18.39 6.45
CA ILE A 637 7.88 -18.11 5.52
C ILE A 637 9.17 -17.96 6.33
N GLN A 638 10.30 -17.89 5.65
CA GLN A 638 11.59 -17.59 6.27
C GLN A 638 11.92 -16.10 6.10
N GLN A 639 12.81 -15.59 6.95
CA GLN A 639 13.44 -14.29 6.75
C GLN A 639 14.95 -14.41 6.95
N LEU A 640 15.69 -13.56 6.26
CA LEU A 640 17.10 -13.32 6.57
C LEU A 640 17.19 -12.15 7.57
N VAL A 641 17.97 -12.33 8.62
CA VAL A 641 18.18 -11.30 9.66
C VAL A 641 19.67 -11.03 9.83
N LEU A 642 20.07 -9.80 9.49
CA LEU A 642 21.39 -9.26 9.82
C LEU A 642 21.29 -8.56 11.17
N GLN A 643 22.00 -9.03 12.18
CA GLN A 643 21.93 -8.47 13.53
C GLN A 643 23.29 -8.25 14.16
N GLY A 644 23.38 -7.23 15.02
CA GLY A 644 24.59 -6.94 15.76
C GLY A 644 24.51 -5.62 16.52
N MET A 645 25.67 -5.09 16.89
CA MET A 645 25.80 -3.83 17.63
C MET A 645 26.45 -2.76 16.75
N ALA A 646 25.75 -1.66 16.50
CA ALA A 646 26.26 -0.51 15.75
C ALA A 646 26.75 0.59 16.71
N PRO A 647 27.88 1.24 16.44
CA PRO A 647 28.24 2.48 17.13
C PRO A 647 27.17 3.55 16.91
N ARG A 648 26.88 4.34 17.96
CA ARG A 648 25.97 5.50 17.84
C ARG A 648 26.63 6.70 17.13
N SER A 649 27.90 6.57 16.76
CA SER A 649 28.59 7.43 15.79
C SER A 649 28.29 7.07 14.33
N GLY A 650 27.51 6.01 14.09
CA GLY A 650 27.10 5.57 12.77
C GLY A 650 27.64 4.20 12.38
N GLY A 651 27.11 3.66 11.30
CA GLY A 651 27.47 2.36 10.74
C GLY A 651 26.92 2.18 9.33
N SER A 652 27.52 1.29 8.55
CA SER A 652 27.08 0.93 7.20
C SER A 652 27.04 -0.58 7.06
N PHE A 653 25.99 -1.08 6.41
CA PHE A 653 25.69 -2.50 6.24
C PHE A 653 25.32 -2.74 4.77
N ALA A 654 26.29 -3.16 4.00
CA ALA A 654 26.11 -3.45 2.57
C ALA A 654 25.73 -4.91 2.34
N TRP A 655 24.81 -5.15 1.41
CA TRP A 655 24.29 -6.47 1.06
C TRP A 655 23.94 -6.56 -0.43
N LEU A 656 23.85 -7.78 -0.96
CA LEU A 656 23.59 -8.07 -2.36
C LEU A 656 22.62 -9.25 -2.49
N PHE A 657 21.58 -9.08 -3.31
CA PHE A 657 20.82 -10.19 -3.90
C PHE A 657 21.22 -10.34 -5.36
N LYS A 658 21.61 -11.55 -5.76
CA LYS A 658 22.04 -11.87 -7.12
C LYS A 658 21.37 -13.14 -7.62
N LYS A 659 20.85 -13.11 -8.84
CA LYS A 659 20.33 -14.30 -9.52
C LYS A 659 21.49 -15.21 -9.92
N MET A 660 21.33 -16.50 -9.70
CA MET A 660 22.30 -17.53 -10.07
C MET A 660 21.80 -18.31 -11.29
N GLY A 661 22.71 -18.56 -12.24
CA GLY A 661 22.38 -19.11 -13.57
C GLY A 661 21.79 -18.04 -14.48
#